data_AF-A0AAE3MGT8-F1
#
_entry.id   AF-A0AAE3MGT8-F1
#
_cell.length_a   1.000
_cell.length_b   1.000
_cell.length_c   1.000
_cell.angle_alpha   90.00
_cell.angle_beta   90.00
_cell.angle_gamma   90.00
#
_symmetry.space_group_name_H-M   'P 1'
#
loop_
_entity.id
_entity.type
_entity.pdbx_description
1 polymer ?
#
loop_
_entity_poly.entity_id
_entity_poly.type
_entity_poly.pdbx_seq_one_letter_code
_entity_poly.pdbx_strand_id
1 'polypeptide(L)'
;MNFRKLNNSEIQQLENQNCKAVDGWENVFVTNSFVPDNIKHTTFSGENYIGLLNQKLQLGGASDFSGIYNAHLHNCRIGDQVYIKNISNSICNYNIENDCIIQNTNSIQAIGESSFGNGEKITPINEAGGREVHIYNELSVHTAYIMAFYSANPKLTNNIRKLITEYSDKIKSSKGTVKQGTSILNCGTITNVNFGSYCKIEGATYLNEGSINSSKEAPAYVGYNVNASHFILSTSSIVSDGAYLRHCFVGQGVEISNHYTAENSVFFANSQCLQGEACAIFAGPYTVTHHKSTLLIAGYYSFFNAGSGTNQSNHMYKLGPVHQGIIERGGKTGSDSYILWPAKIGAFTMILGRHYSNPDISDLPFSYFIEEDGKSILMPAQNIFNVGITRDVDKWPKRDKRKGSVLYDKIITEALNPYTINKILNAISLLKKLQEKATPERKTIMYNSTQLSLTMVKRGIMLYEQALIKYAGDALVNKLKDSNFIEPANYSGIEEWIDLGGLICKKTDIRSLEDDLSGNKMKIDDLNQLYESLFIKYEANKQAHAFQILNNYFNIDTNLKTELAAFIDKWVENNNKILSAITSDAKKEFNAKTKTGFGHDGGEKEKEDDFYAVRGSFEENDFVVSLTQTFTKANSEANDIKESIL
;
A
#
# COMPACT_ATOMS: atom_id res chain seq x y z
N MET A 1 27.00 -28.02 6.56
CA MET A 1 26.94 -29.04 7.63
C MET A 1 27.23 -30.39 7.02
N ASN A 2 28.22 -31.12 7.55
CA ASN A 2 28.46 -32.52 7.19
C ASN A 2 27.62 -33.40 8.10
N PHE A 3 26.92 -34.37 7.52
CA PHE A 3 26.07 -35.31 8.25
C PHE A 3 26.68 -36.71 8.24
N ARG A 4 26.49 -37.44 9.33
CA ARG A 4 26.88 -38.84 9.50
C ARG A 4 25.72 -39.64 10.06
N LYS A 5 25.81 -40.97 10.01
CA LYS A 5 24.88 -41.85 10.72
C LYS A 5 25.09 -41.75 12.23
N LEU A 6 24.03 -42.07 12.98
CA LEU A 6 24.10 -42.27 14.42
C LEU A 6 25.06 -43.42 14.77
N ASN A 7 25.74 -43.31 15.90
CA ASN A 7 26.46 -44.43 16.50
C ASN A 7 25.58 -45.19 17.52
N ASN A 8 26.02 -46.37 17.96
CA ASN A 8 25.23 -47.22 18.85
C ASN A 8 24.90 -46.55 20.19
N SER A 9 25.82 -45.78 20.78
CA SER A 9 25.55 -45.06 22.04
C SER A 9 24.50 -43.95 21.87
N GLU A 10 24.50 -43.26 20.74
CA GLU A 10 23.51 -42.24 20.42
C GLU A 10 22.13 -42.87 20.19
N ILE A 11 22.06 -44.01 19.49
CA ILE A 11 20.81 -44.77 19.29
C ILE A 11 20.23 -45.20 20.64
N GLN A 12 21.04 -45.83 21.50
CA GLN A 12 20.61 -46.25 22.83
C GLN A 12 20.10 -45.08 23.68
N GLN A 13 20.79 -43.93 23.62
CA GLN A 13 20.33 -42.73 24.33
C GLN A 13 18.98 -42.23 23.81
N LEU A 14 18.77 -42.21 22.49
CA LEU A 14 17.50 -41.82 21.89
C LEU A 14 16.37 -42.78 22.29
N GLU A 15 16.61 -44.09 22.27
CA GLU A 15 15.63 -45.11 22.68
C GLU A 15 15.26 -44.98 24.16
N ASN A 16 16.24 -44.76 25.05
CA ASN A 16 16.02 -44.50 26.48
C ASN A 16 15.17 -43.23 26.72
N GLN A 17 15.20 -42.28 25.78
CA GLN A 17 14.39 -41.07 25.80
C GLN A 17 13.04 -41.25 25.10
N ASN A 18 12.61 -42.49 24.85
CA ASN A 18 11.37 -42.88 24.17
C ASN A 18 11.28 -42.40 22.72
N CYS A 19 12.41 -42.26 22.03
CA CYS A 19 12.42 -41.99 20.60
C CYS A 19 12.33 -43.28 19.79
N LYS A 20 11.78 -43.17 18.57
CA LYS A 20 11.58 -44.30 17.65
C LYS A 20 11.95 -43.89 16.24
N ALA A 21 12.52 -44.80 15.46
CA ALA A 21 12.68 -44.65 14.02
C ALA A 21 11.84 -45.71 13.30
N VAL A 22 10.75 -45.28 12.65
CA VAL A 22 9.78 -46.16 11.98
C VAL A 22 10.44 -46.93 10.83
N ASP A 23 11.28 -46.24 10.07
CA ASP A 23 11.96 -46.77 8.88
C ASP A 23 13.44 -47.10 9.16
N GLY A 24 13.81 -47.31 10.43
CA GLY A 24 15.19 -47.63 10.83
C GLY A 24 16.08 -46.42 11.14
N TRP A 25 17.00 -46.59 12.11
CA TRP A 25 17.91 -45.54 12.56
C TRP A 25 18.95 -45.13 11.51
N GLU A 26 19.17 -45.95 10.49
CA GLU A 26 20.05 -45.68 9.35
C GLU A 26 19.58 -44.51 8.48
N ASN A 27 18.30 -44.12 8.59
CA ASN A 27 17.68 -42.98 7.91
C ASN A 27 17.68 -41.69 8.76
N VAL A 28 18.28 -41.74 9.96
CA VAL A 28 18.49 -40.57 10.82
C VAL A 28 19.97 -40.17 10.77
N PHE A 29 20.21 -38.97 10.26
CA PHE A 29 21.53 -38.40 10.05
C PHE A 29 21.76 -37.21 10.99
N VAL A 30 22.96 -37.10 11.55
CA VAL A 30 23.31 -36.09 12.54
C VAL A 30 24.61 -35.39 12.21
N THR A 31 24.80 -34.16 12.71
CA THR A 31 26.08 -33.45 12.57
C THR A 31 27.18 -34.10 13.41
N ASN A 32 28.45 -33.78 13.13
CA ASN A 32 29.58 -34.32 13.90
C ASN A 32 29.56 -33.90 15.38
N SER A 33 28.98 -32.73 15.69
CA SER A 33 28.84 -32.17 17.04
C SER A 33 27.53 -32.57 17.74
N PHE A 34 26.74 -33.48 17.16
CA PHE A 34 25.44 -33.87 17.68
C PHE A 34 25.45 -34.32 19.14
N VAL A 35 24.41 -33.91 19.88
CA VAL A 35 24.17 -34.31 21.27
C VAL A 35 22.72 -34.83 21.39
N PRO A 36 22.50 -36.11 21.77
CA PRO A 36 21.17 -36.71 21.80
C PRO A 36 20.29 -36.28 22.99
N ASP A 37 20.86 -35.71 24.05
CA ASP A 37 20.23 -35.49 25.38
C ASP A 37 18.93 -34.67 25.36
N ASN A 38 18.77 -33.83 24.33
CA ASN A 38 17.64 -32.92 24.19
C ASN A 38 16.62 -33.39 23.13
N ILE A 39 16.57 -34.70 22.85
CA ILE A 39 15.59 -35.29 21.95
C ILE A 39 14.79 -36.37 22.67
N LYS A 40 13.52 -36.10 22.96
CA LYS A 40 12.68 -36.95 23.84
C LYS A 40 11.29 -37.15 23.26
N HIS A 41 10.77 -38.38 23.36
CA HIS A 41 9.45 -38.75 22.85
C HIS A 41 9.26 -38.37 21.36
N THR A 42 10.29 -38.62 20.55
CA THR A 42 10.29 -38.22 19.13
C THR A 42 10.22 -39.43 18.22
N THR A 43 9.30 -39.39 17.27
CA THR A 43 9.19 -40.41 16.20
C THR A 43 9.80 -39.86 14.92
N PHE A 44 10.72 -40.60 14.32
CA PHE A 44 11.33 -40.33 13.03
C PHE A 44 10.78 -41.28 11.98
N SER A 45 10.47 -40.76 10.80
CA SER A 45 10.09 -41.56 9.62
C SER A 45 10.69 -40.93 8.36
N GLY A 46 11.01 -41.75 7.37
CA GLY A 46 11.79 -41.34 6.21
C GLY A 46 13.16 -40.76 6.60
N GLU A 47 13.73 -39.93 5.73
CA GLU A 47 15.08 -39.39 5.90
C GLU A 47 15.10 -38.10 6.74
N ASN A 48 15.68 -38.17 7.94
CA ASN A 48 15.76 -37.02 8.84
C ASN A 48 17.20 -36.59 9.10
N TYR A 49 17.44 -35.29 9.10
CA TYR A 49 18.76 -34.68 9.34
C TYR A 49 18.67 -33.75 10.54
N ILE A 50 19.58 -33.88 11.52
CA ILE A 50 19.52 -33.15 12.79
C ILE A 50 20.83 -32.43 13.08
N GLY A 51 20.73 -31.13 13.36
CA GLY A 51 21.82 -30.26 13.80
C GLY A 51 22.24 -30.46 15.27
N LEU A 52 23.03 -29.52 15.78
CA LEU A 52 23.38 -29.41 17.20
C LEU A 52 22.22 -28.83 18.00
N LEU A 53 21.81 -29.48 19.10
CA LEU A 53 20.69 -29.05 19.95
C LEU A 53 21.09 -29.05 21.44
N ASN A 54 21.78 -28.01 21.89
CA ASN A 54 22.28 -27.94 23.28
C ASN A 54 22.23 -26.54 23.92
N GLN A 55 21.70 -25.54 23.23
CA GLN A 55 21.63 -24.18 23.75
C GLN A 55 20.43 -24.01 24.69
N LYS A 56 20.65 -23.31 25.81
CA LYS A 56 19.55 -22.87 26.67
C LYS A 56 18.84 -21.67 26.03
N LEU A 57 17.54 -21.78 25.83
CA LEU A 57 16.67 -20.79 25.21
C LEU A 57 15.75 -20.14 26.25
N GLN A 58 15.40 -18.87 26.03
CA GLN A 58 14.38 -18.17 26.81
C GLN A 58 13.04 -18.22 26.04
N LEU A 59 12.01 -18.75 26.68
CA LEU A 59 10.67 -18.97 26.13
C LEU A 59 9.67 -18.16 26.95
N GLY A 60 9.71 -16.84 26.79
CA GLY A 60 8.93 -15.91 27.61
C GLY A 60 9.41 -15.91 29.06
N GLY A 61 8.52 -16.29 29.99
CA GLY A 61 8.83 -16.37 31.43
C GLY A 61 9.53 -17.66 31.88
N ALA A 62 9.83 -18.58 30.96
CA ALA A 62 10.47 -19.86 31.25
C ALA A 62 11.74 -20.06 30.40
N SER A 63 12.55 -21.05 30.74
CA SER A 63 13.70 -21.47 29.93
C SER A 63 13.68 -22.97 29.68
N ASP A 64 14.09 -23.38 28.49
CA ASP A 64 14.25 -24.78 28.10
C ASP A 64 15.53 -24.92 27.26
N PHE A 65 15.95 -26.13 26.90
CA PHE A 65 17.02 -26.33 25.93
C PHE A 65 16.46 -26.44 24.52
N SER A 66 17.21 -25.97 23.50
CA SER A 66 16.97 -26.32 22.11
C SER A 66 16.97 -27.85 21.99
N GLY A 67 16.02 -28.41 21.25
CA GLY A 67 15.73 -29.82 21.29
C GLY A 67 14.44 -30.17 20.56
N ILE A 68 14.15 -31.46 20.47
CA ILE A 68 12.93 -31.99 19.86
C ILE A 68 12.19 -32.80 20.92
N TYR A 69 11.00 -32.35 21.30
CA TYR A 69 10.25 -32.90 22.43
C TYR A 69 8.81 -33.21 22.00
N ASN A 70 8.39 -34.48 22.10
CA ASN A 70 7.01 -34.89 21.79
C ASN A 70 6.58 -34.45 20.37
N ALA A 71 7.20 -35.06 19.36
CA ALA A 71 6.98 -34.72 17.96
C ALA A 71 7.14 -35.95 17.03
N HIS A 72 6.49 -35.89 15.86
CA HIS A 72 6.74 -36.81 14.75
C HIS A 72 7.32 -36.02 13.58
N LEU A 73 8.53 -36.39 13.15
CA LEU A 73 9.22 -35.82 12.00
C LEU A 73 9.23 -36.80 10.83
N HIS A 74 8.90 -36.30 9.64
CA HIS A 74 8.95 -37.05 8.39
C HIS A 74 9.72 -36.27 7.32
N ASN A 75 10.80 -36.85 6.79
CA ASN A 75 11.62 -36.25 5.73
C ASN A 75 12.14 -34.83 6.03
N CYS A 76 12.46 -34.56 7.30
CA CYS A 76 12.83 -33.23 7.78
C CYS A 76 14.34 -32.99 7.82
N ARG A 77 14.76 -31.75 7.58
CA ARG A 77 16.12 -31.28 7.87
C ARG A 77 16.05 -30.19 8.92
N ILE A 78 16.64 -30.43 10.08
CA ILE A 78 16.62 -29.55 11.24
C ILE A 78 18.02 -28.96 11.43
N GLY A 79 18.10 -27.62 11.46
CA GLY A 79 19.32 -26.86 11.71
C GLY A 79 19.77 -26.89 13.17
N ASP A 80 20.74 -26.05 13.49
CA ASP A 80 21.29 -25.93 14.84
C ASP A 80 20.37 -25.09 15.75
N GLN A 81 20.33 -25.45 17.02
CA GLN A 81 19.64 -24.73 18.10
C GLN A 81 18.14 -24.51 17.87
N VAL A 82 17.53 -25.41 17.11
CA VAL A 82 16.09 -25.43 16.87
C VAL A 82 15.35 -25.96 18.10
N TYR A 83 14.20 -25.38 18.40
CA TYR A 83 13.28 -25.87 19.43
C TYR A 83 11.99 -26.35 18.81
N ILE A 84 11.71 -27.66 18.89
CA ILE A 84 10.45 -28.26 18.45
C ILE A 84 9.80 -28.92 19.66
N LYS A 85 8.59 -28.49 20.03
CA LYS A 85 7.90 -29.08 21.18
C LYS A 85 6.39 -29.21 20.99
N ASN A 86 5.85 -30.36 21.37
CA ASN A 86 4.40 -30.64 21.35
C ASN A 86 3.80 -30.43 19.96
N ILE A 87 4.20 -31.29 19.02
CA ILE A 87 3.57 -31.37 17.71
C ILE A 87 2.51 -32.45 17.77
N SER A 88 1.24 -32.08 17.60
CA SER A 88 0.12 -33.00 17.85
C SER A 88 0.03 -34.11 16.80
N ASN A 89 0.30 -33.78 15.54
CA ASN A 89 0.32 -34.74 14.44
C ASN A 89 1.76 -34.91 13.93
N SER A 90 2.24 -34.07 13.02
CA SER A 90 3.58 -34.22 12.45
C SER A 90 4.12 -32.95 11.79
N ILE A 91 5.44 -32.91 11.63
CA ILE A 91 6.13 -32.03 10.67
C ILE A 91 6.63 -32.90 9.51
N CYS A 92 6.20 -32.60 8.28
CA CYS A 92 6.49 -33.42 7.11
C CYS A 92 7.08 -32.62 5.96
N ASN A 93 8.21 -33.06 5.42
CA ASN A 93 8.86 -32.50 4.24
C ASN A 93 9.27 -31.03 4.43
N TYR A 94 9.96 -30.71 5.53
CA TYR A 94 10.43 -29.36 5.82
C TYR A 94 11.92 -29.26 6.05
N ASN A 95 12.52 -28.18 5.53
CA ASN A 95 13.81 -27.67 5.95
C ASN A 95 13.59 -26.59 7.01
N ILE A 96 14.02 -26.82 8.24
CA ILE A 96 13.96 -25.89 9.35
C ILE A 96 15.39 -25.42 9.63
N GLU A 97 15.65 -24.14 9.40
CA GLU A 97 16.97 -23.54 9.61
C GLU A 97 17.24 -23.25 11.10
N ASN A 98 18.40 -22.69 11.38
CA ASN A 98 18.90 -22.50 12.73
C ASN A 98 18.00 -21.59 13.59
N ASP A 99 18.10 -21.73 14.91
CA ASP A 99 17.49 -20.83 15.89
C ASP A 99 15.96 -20.70 15.76
N CYS A 100 15.29 -21.64 15.11
CA CYS A 100 13.83 -21.63 14.93
C CYS A 100 13.11 -22.21 16.15
N ILE A 101 11.92 -21.70 16.43
CA ILE A 101 11.05 -22.17 17.51
C ILE A 101 9.72 -22.63 16.91
N ILE A 102 9.35 -23.88 17.12
CA ILE A 102 8.06 -24.46 16.72
C ILE A 102 7.45 -25.15 17.94
N GLN A 103 6.37 -24.59 18.47
CA GLN A 103 5.80 -25.11 19.71
C GLN A 103 4.27 -25.13 19.67
N ASN A 104 3.71 -26.23 20.19
CA ASN A 104 2.27 -26.39 20.35
C ASN A 104 1.51 -26.18 19.02
N THR A 105 1.98 -26.87 17.98
CA THR A 105 1.41 -26.76 16.64
C THR A 105 0.77 -28.07 16.25
N ASN A 106 -0.40 -28.04 15.61
CA ASN A 106 -1.07 -29.28 15.19
C ASN A 106 -0.23 -30.01 14.13
N SER A 107 0.01 -29.38 12.99
CA SER A 107 0.86 -29.94 11.94
C SER A 107 1.47 -28.90 11.02
N ILE A 108 2.62 -29.24 10.43
CA ILE A 108 3.31 -28.45 9.41
C ILE A 108 3.72 -29.40 8.28
N GLN A 109 3.05 -29.33 7.12
CA GLN A 109 3.22 -30.34 6.08
C GLN A 109 3.40 -29.72 4.70
N ALA A 110 4.41 -30.16 3.96
CA ALA A 110 4.50 -29.93 2.52
C ALA A 110 4.01 -31.19 1.79
N ILE A 111 3.00 -31.02 0.95
CA ILE A 111 2.26 -32.09 0.27
C ILE A 111 2.30 -31.83 -1.23
N GLY A 112 2.77 -32.83 -1.99
CA GLY A 112 2.95 -32.71 -3.44
C GLY A 112 4.02 -31.67 -3.78
N GLU A 113 3.99 -31.16 -5.01
CA GLU A 113 4.81 -30.00 -5.41
C GLU A 113 3.98 -28.72 -5.28
N SER A 114 4.52 -27.72 -4.60
CA SER A 114 3.90 -26.40 -4.45
C SER A 114 4.90 -25.29 -4.76
N SER A 115 4.40 -24.16 -5.27
CA SER A 115 5.11 -22.89 -5.40
C SER A 115 4.83 -21.95 -4.21
N PHE A 116 4.13 -22.45 -3.18
CA PHE A 116 3.86 -21.76 -1.92
C PHE A 116 3.15 -20.42 -2.15
N GLY A 117 2.09 -20.44 -2.96
CA GLY A 117 1.31 -19.26 -3.37
C GLY A 117 1.90 -18.40 -4.50
N ASN A 118 3.14 -18.67 -4.94
CA ASN A 118 3.73 -17.92 -6.06
C ASN A 118 3.19 -18.40 -7.41
N GLY A 119 2.84 -17.45 -8.28
CA GLY A 119 2.17 -17.71 -9.55
C GLY A 119 0.65 -17.82 -9.44
N GLU A 120 0.10 -17.73 -8.23
CA GLU A 120 -1.34 -17.71 -7.99
C GLU A 120 -2.01 -16.54 -8.72
N LYS A 121 -3.16 -16.81 -9.35
CA LYS A 121 -3.90 -15.82 -10.13
C LYS A 121 -5.00 -15.20 -9.27
N ILE A 122 -4.88 -13.92 -8.99
CA ILE A 122 -5.87 -13.14 -8.25
C ILE A 122 -6.66 -12.27 -9.22
N THR A 123 -7.94 -12.04 -8.94
CA THR A 123 -8.86 -11.17 -9.71
C THR A 123 -9.20 -9.85 -8.98
N PRO A 124 -8.24 -8.95 -8.71
CA PRO A 124 -8.41 -7.82 -7.78
C PRO A 124 -9.17 -6.61 -8.33
N ILE A 125 -10.02 -6.77 -9.33
CA ILE A 125 -10.82 -5.65 -9.86
C ILE A 125 -12.15 -6.17 -10.37
N ASN A 126 -12.11 -7.30 -11.07
CA ASN A 126 -13.26 -7.89 -11.72
C ASN A 126 -13.44 -9.32 -11.22
N GLU A 127 -14.51 -9.57 -10.47
CA GLU A 127 -14.84 -10.91 -9.99
C GLU A 127 -14.97 -11.92 -11.14
N ALA A 128 -15.40 -11.47 -12.33
CA ALA A 128 -15.52 -12.30 -13.52
C ALA A 128 -14.19 -12.49 -14.29
N GLY A 129 -13.06 -11.96 -13.80
CA GLY A 129 -11.74 -12.07 -14.44
C GLY A 129 -11.43 -11.03 -15.52
N GLY A 130 -10.39 -11.26 -16.32
CA GLY A 130 -9.90 -10.37 -17.39
C GLY A 130 -8.96 -9.25 -16.93
N ARG A 131 -8.65 -9.17 -15.63
CA ARG A 131 -7.68 -8.23 -15.03
C ARG A 131 -6.82 -8.94 -13.97
N GLU A 132 -6.42 -10.17 -14.25
CA GLU A 132 -5.71 -11.03 -13.31
C GLU A 132 -4.32 -10.51 -13.00
N VAL A 133 -3.97 -10.55 -11.72
CA VAL A 133 -2.64 -10.27 -11.16
C VAL A 133 -2.06 -11.60 -10.68
N HIS A 134 -0.91 -11.99 -11.23
CA HIS A 134 -0.18 -13.17 -10.75
C HIS A 134 0.73 -12.74 -9.59
N ILE A 135 0.55 -13.32 -8.42
CA ILE A 135 1.31 -12.90 -7.23
C ILE A 135 2.62 -13.66 -7.07
N TYR A 136 3.65 -12.98 -6.59
CA TYR A 136 4.95 -13.56 -6.28
C TYR A 136 5.64 -12.75 -5.17
N ASN A 137 6.68 -13.32 -4.55
CA ASN A 137 7.31 -12.77 -3.35
C ASN A 137 7.78 -11.30 -3.48
N GLU A 138 8.19 -10.89 -4.68
CA GLU A 138 8.75 -9.56 -4.97
C GLU A 138 7.81 -8.66 -5.80
N LEU A 139 6.52 -9.00 -5.81
CA LEU A 139 5.51 -8.22 -6.53
C LEU A 139 5.47 -6.77 -6.02
N SER A 140 5.72 -5.83 -6.92
CA SER A 140 5.46 -4.41 -6.69
C SER A 140 4.06 -4.04 -7.17
N VAL A 141 3.51 -2.97 -6.59
CA VAL A 141 2.28 -2.34 -7.07
C VAL A 141 2.36 -1.96 -8.55
N HIS A 142 3.53 -1.57 -9.03
CA HIS A 142 3.73 -1.13 -10.42
C HIS A 142 3.55 -2.29 -11.40
N THR A 143 4.15 -3.45 -11.12
CA THR A 143 3.97 -4.65 -11.93
C THR A 143 2.52 -5.14 -11.89
N ALA A 144 1.91 -5.13 -10.69
CA ALA A 144 0.50 -5.49 -10.54
C ALA A 144 -0.43 -4.55 -11.33
N TYR A 145 -0.17 -3.24 -11.27
CA TYR A 145 -0.94 -2.23 -11.98
C TYR A 145 -0.89 -2.46 -13.50
N ILE A 146 0.30 -2.75 -14.04
CA ILE A 146 0.44 -3.06 -15.47
C ILE A 146 -0.37 -4.31 -15.83
N MET A 147 -0.28 -5.39 -15.06
CA MET A 147 -1.07 -6.61 -15.32
C MET A 147 -2.59 -6.35 -15.31
N ALA A 148 -3.08 -5.55 -14.36
CA ALA A 148 -4.50 -5.30 -14.19
C ALA A 148 -5.08 -4.26 -15.16
N PHE A 149 -4.35 -3.19 -15.48
CA PHE A 149 -4.88 -2.04 -16.22
C PHE A 149 -4.45 -1.95 -17.69
N TYR A 150 -3.37 -2.63 -18.08
CA TYR A 150 -2.89 -2.65 -19.48
C TYR A 150 -3.44 -3.85 -20.25
N SER A 151 -4.67 -4.26 -19.96
CA SER A 151 -5.35 -5.39 -20.63
C SER A 151 -5.52 -5.18 -22.14
N ALA A 152 -5.55 -3.93 -22.61
CA ALA A 152 -5.51 -3.59 -24.03
C ALA A 152 -4.16 -3.93 -24.71
N ASN A 153 -3.11 -4.20 -23.94
CA ASN A 153 -1.82 -4.69 -24.42
C ASN A 153 -1.55 -6.12 -23.90
N PRO A 154 -2.16 -7.15 -24.52
CA PRO A 154 -1.99 -8.54 -24.08
C PRO A 154 -0.54 -9.03 -24.22
N LYS A 155 0.25 -8.47 -25.16
CA LYS A 155 1.66 -8.84 -25.33
C LYS A 155 2.47 -8.45 -24.08
N LEU A 156 2.32 -7.20 -23.63
CA LEU A 156 2.96 -6.71 -22.41
C LEU A 156 2.58 -7.56 -21.19
N THR A 157 1.28 -7.72 -20.95
CA THR A 157 0.79 -8.42 -19.75
C THR A 157 1.13 -9.90 -19.77
N ASN A 158 1.10 -10.58 -20.92
CA ASN A 158 1.48 -11.99 -21.02
C ASN A 158 2.99 -12.21 -20.85
N ASN A 159 3.84 -11.29 -21.32
CA ASN A 159 5.28 -11.38 -21.08
C ASN A 159 5.62 -11.27 -19.59
N ILE A 160 4.98 -10.34 -18.87
CA ILE A 160 5.13 -10.24 -17.40
C ILE A 160 4.66 -11.52 -16.71
N ARG A 161 3.47 -12.03 -17.07
CA ARG A 161 2.94 -13.29 -16.51
C ARG A 161 3.85 -14.48 -16.79
N LYS A 162 4.52 -14.51 -17.95
CA LYS A 162 5.50 -15.55 -18.30
C LYS A 162 6.72 -15.49 -17.37
N LEU A 163 7.28 -14.31 -17.13
CA LEU A 163 8.40 -14.14 -16.18
C LEU A 163 8.03 -14.62 -14.77
N ILE A 164 6.81 -14.32 -14.33
CA ILE A 164 6.31 -14.77 -13.02
C ILE A 164 6.12 -16.29 -13.00
N THR A 165 5.66 -16.89 -14.09
CA THR A 165 5.52 -18.35 -14.22
C THR A 165 6.88 -19.02 -14.14
N GLU A 166 7.87 -18.54 -14.89
CA GLU A 166 9.25 -19.04 -14.86
C GLU A 166 9.88 -18.91 -13.46
N TYR A 167 9.62 -17.80 -12.76
CA TYR A 167 10.02 -17.62 -11.36
C TYR A 167 9.37 -18.65 -10.44
N SER A 168 8.06 -18.86 -10.58
CA SER A 168 7.27 -19.75 -9.74
C SER A 168 7.65 -21.22 -9.94
N ASP A 169 7.91 -21.63 -11.18
CA ASP A 169 8.39 -22.97 -11.52
C ASP A 169 9.78 -23.23 -10.93
N LYS A 170 10.67 -22.22 -10.93
CA LYS A 170 12.02 -22.34 -10.38
C LYS A 170 12.03 -22.58 -8.86
N ILE A 171 11.07 -22.03 -8.13
CA ILE A 171 10.99 -22.18 -6.66
C ILE A 171 10.09 -23.33 -6.22
N LYS A 172 9.41 -23.99 -7.16
CA LYS A 172 8.52 -25.11 -6.89
C LYS A 172 9.28 -26.23 -6.19
N SER A 173 8.68 -26.78 -5.14
CA SER A 173 9.35 -27.78 -4.31
C SER A 173 8.32 -28.67 -3.62
N SER A 174 8.71 -29.92 -3.35
CA SER A 174 7.99 -30.82 -2.46
C SER A 174 8.37 -30.65 -0.98
N LYS A 175 9.34 -29.77 -0.70
CA LYS A 175 9.77 -29.40 0.65
C LYS A 175 9.53 -27.93 0.94
N GLY A 176 8.85 -27.64 2.05
CA GLY A 176 8.70 -26.30 2.60
C GLY A 176 9.94 -25.87 3.40
N THR A 177 10.03 -24.58 3.70
CA THR A 177 11.16 -23.99 4.44
C THR A 177 10.68 -23.11 5.59
N VAL A 178 11.29 -23.30 6.76
CA VAL A 178 11.24 -22.39 7.91
C VAL A 178 12.62 -21.77 8.06
N LYS A 179 12.78 -20.50 7.68
CA LYS A 179 14.09 -19.82 7.71
C LYS A 179 14.50 -19.36 9.11
N GLN A 180 15.79 -19.08 9.26
CA GLN A 180 16.45 -18.82 10.54
C GLN A 180 15.69 -17.86 11.45
N GLY A 181 15.65 -18.18 12.75
CA GLY A 181 15.10 -17.31 13.80
C GLY A 181 13.58 -17.17 13.78
N THR A 182 12.88 -17.94 12.94
CA THR A 182 11.42 -17.94 12.85
C THR A 182 10.78 -18.58 14.09
N SER A 183 9.65 -18.04 14.54
CA SER A 183 8.83 -18.61 15.61
C SER A 183 7.42 -18.96 15.14
N ILE A 184 6.98 -20.19 15.38
CA ILE A 184 5.65 -20.73 15.08
C ILE A 184 5.08 -21.31 16.36
N LEU A 185 4.14 -20.61 16.99
CA LEU A 185 3.63 -20.91 18.32
C LEU A 185 2.12 -21.08 18.31
N ASN A 186 1.61 -22.10 18.99
CA ASN A 186 0.18 -22.30 19.24
C ASN A 186 -0.67 -22.37 17.96
N CYS A 187 -0.12 -22.90 16.86
CA CYS A 187 -0.77 -22.88 15.57
C CYS A 187 -1.61 -24.14 15.30
N GLY A 188 -2.65 -24.00 14.49
CA GLY A 188 -3.42 -25.12 13.98
C GLY A 188 -2.69 -25.82 12.83
N THR A 189 -3.37 -26.01 11.71
CA THR A 189 -2.83 -26.74 10.55
C THR A 189 -2.13 -25.80 9.59
N ILE A 190 -0.90 -26.15 9.20
CA ILE A 190 -0.09 -25.44 8.22
C ILE A 190 0.23 -26.40 7.07
N THR A 191 -0.13 -26.01 5.84
CA THR A 191 0.09 -26.83 4.64
C THR A 191 0.66 -26.02 3.50
N ASN A 192 1.78 -26.46 2.92
CA ASN A 192 2.41 -25.79 1.78
C ASN A 192 2.69 -24.30 2.04
N VAL A 193 3.36 -24.00 3.16
CA VAL A 193 3.75 -22.63 3.53
C VAL A 193 5.26 -22.47 3.69
N ASN A 194 5.82 -21.42 3.08
CA ASN A 194 7.20 -20.99 3.30
C ASN A 194 7.27 -19.81 4.27
N PHE A 195 8.26 -19.84 5.17
CA PHE A 195 8.45 -18.84 6.21
C PHE A 195 9.83 -18.18 6.08
N GLY A 196 9.83 -16.85 5.87
CA GLY A 196 11.03 -16.02 5.84
C GLY A 196 11.66 -15.85 7.22
N SER A 197 12.93 -15.41 7.24
CA SER A 197 13.70 -15.34 8.48
C SER A 197 13.06 -14.40 9.49
N TYR A 198 13.13 -14.75 10.78
CA TYR A 198 12.61 -13.96 11.90
C TYR A 198 11.10 -13.63 11.81
N CYS A 199 10.31 -14.37 11.04
CA CYS A 199 8.86 -14.19 11.09
C CYS A 199 8.29 -14.75 12.39
N LYS A 200 7.15 -14.20 12.81
CA LYS A 200 6.48 -14.58 14.05
C LYS A 200 5.04 -14.97 13.76
N ILE A 201 4.72 -16.23 14.00
CA ILE A 201 3.40 -16.83 13.76
C ILE A 201 2.88 -17.31 15.12
N GLU A 202 1.77 -16.73 15.58
CA GLU A 202 1.20 -17.01 16.89
C GLU A 202 -0.30 -17.25 16.79
N GLY A 203 -0.76 -18.45 17.12
CA GLY A 203 -2.19 -18.70 17.22
C GLY A 203 -2.94 -18.75 15.90
N ALA A 204 -2.24 -18.81 14.75
CA ALA A 204 -2.87 -18.95 13.44
C ALA A 204 -3.65 -20.27 13.40
N THR A 205 -4.92 -20.23 13.01
CA THR A 205 -5.79 -21.41 13.00
C THR A 205 -5.53 -22.29 11.79
N TYR A 206 -5.31 -21.67 10.62
CA TYR A 206 -5.09 -22.38 9.36
C TYR A 206 -4.28 -21.52 8.40
N LEU A 207 -3.20 -22.08 7.86
CA LEU A 207 -2.41 -21.47 6.79
C LEU A 207 -2.21 -22.50 5.68
N ASN A 208 -2.61 -22.16 4.45
CA ASN A 208 -2.52 -23.07 3.32
C ASN A 208 -2.04 -22.36 2.05
N GLU A 209 -1.11 -22.99 1.31
CA GLU A 209 -0.62 -22.50 0.02
C GLU A 209 -0.18 -21.02 0.08
N GLY A 210 0.96 -20.75 0.72
CA GLY A 210 1.40 -19.37 0.83
C GLY A 210 2.85 -19.14 1.23
N SER A 211 3.28 -17.88 1.11
CA SER A 211 4.63 -17.45 1.50
C SER A 211 4.55 -16.26 2.45
N ILE A 212 5.29 -16.32 3.56
CA ILE A 212 5.41 -15.23 4.53
C ILE A 212 6.83 -14.68 4.45
N ASN A 213 7.01 -13.63 3.66
CA ASN A 213 8.31 -13.00 3.47
C ASN A 213 8.66 -12.11 4.66
N SER A 214 9.87 -12.30 5.19
CA SER A 214 10.31 -11.68 6.44
C SER A 214 11.84 -11.59 6.47
N SER A 215 12.36 -10.60 7.18
CA SER A 215 13.78 -10.47 7.52
C SER A 215 13.95 -10.05 8.98
N LYS A 216 15.18 -10.06 9.47
CA LYS A 216 15.50 -9.59 10.84
C LYS A 216 15.14 -8.13 11.04
N GLU A 217 15.40 -7.30 10.04
CA GLU A 217 15.16 -5.85 10.06
C GLU A 217 13.70 -5.50 9.82
N ALA A 218 12.97 -6.38 9.13
CA ALA A 218 11.62 -6.15 8.65
C ALA A 218 10.71 -7.39 8.87
N PRO A 219 10.52 -7.81 10.13
CA PRO A 219 9.80 -9.04 10.42
C PRO A 219 8.32 -8.95 10.05
N ALA A 220 7.76 -10.03 9.50
CA ALA A 220 6.32 -10.18 9.31
C ALA A 220 5.68 -10.89 10.51
N TYR A 221 4.43 -10.52 10.82
CA TYR A 221 3.66 -11.07 11.94
C TYR A 221 2.34 -11.66 11.46
N VAL A 222 2.06 -12.90 11.89
CA VAL A 222 0.74 -13.53 11.79
C VAL A 222 0.25 -13.86 13.20
N GLY A 223 -0.86 -13.25 13.59
CA GLY A 223 -1.41 -13.34 14.93
C GLY A 223 -2.56 -14.34 15.09
N TYR A 224 -3.19 -14.26 16.26
CA TYR A 224 -4.20 -15.21 16.71
C TYR A 224 -5.42 -15.25 15.79
N ASN A 225 -5.94 -16.46 15.59
CA ASN A 225 -7.16 -16.77 14.86
C ASN A 225 -7.12 -16.42 13.36
N VAL A 226 -5.94 -16.15 12.79
CA VAL A 226 -5.80 -15.93 11.35
C VAL A 226 -6.11 -17.22 10.60
N ASN A 227 -6.87 -17.08 9.52
CA ASN A 227 -7.19 -18.16 8.59
C ASN A 227 -6.93 -17.71 7.16
N ALA A 228 -5.86 -18.22 6.54
CA ALA A 228 -5.40 -17.79 5.22
C ALA A 228 -5.18 -18.96 4.26
N SER A 229 -5.61 -18.82 3.01
CA SER A 229 -5.33 -19.76 1.92
C SER A 229 -5.00 -19.04 0.63
N HIS A 230 -4.02 -19.53 -0.13
CA HIS A 230 -3.55 -18.94 -1.40
C HIS A 230 -3.12 -17.49 -1.20
N PHE A 231 -1.97 -17.30 -0.54
CA PHE A 231 -1.57 -15.96 -0.11
C PHE A 231 -0.06 -15.71 -0.17
N ILE A 232 0.31 -14.43 -0.29
CA ILE A 232 1.68 -13.96 -0.02
C ILE A 232 1.62 -12.78 0.93
N LEU A 233 2.40 -12.83 1.99
CA LEU A 233 2.66 -11.72 2.90
C LEU A 233 4.08 -11.20 2.69
N SER A 234 4.26 -9.88 2.63
CA SER A 234 5.57 -9.23 2.47
C SER A 234 6.16 -8.78 3.81
N THR A 235 7.41 -8.31 3.77
CA THR A 235 8.12 -7.84 4.98
C THR A 235 7.37 -6.71 5.70
N SER A 236 7.52 -6.63 7.02
CA SER A 236 6.81 -5.67 7.89
C SER A 236 5.27 -5.77 7.88
N SER A 237 4.67 -6.76 7.21
CA SER A 237 3.22 -6.94 7.23
C SER A 237 2.73 -7.54 8.55
N ILE A 238 1.50 -7.21 8.91
CA ILE A 238 0.80 -7.65 10.12
C ILE A 238 -0.56 -8.20 9.68
N VAL A 239 -0.80 -9.48 9.93
CA VAL A 239 -2.12 -10.10 9.75
C VAL A 239 -2.53 -10.70 11.08
N SER A 240 -3.58 -10.23 11.72
CA SER A 240 -3.89 -10.63 13.11
C SER A 240 -5.39 -10.59 13.44
N ASP A 241 -5.71 -10.91 14.69
CA ASP A 241 -7.00 -10.64 15.32
C ASP A 241 -8.19 -11.19 14.51
N GLY A 242 -8.09 -12.46 14.11
CA GLY A 242 -9.16 -13.16 13.40
C GLY A 242 -9.36 -12.74 11.94
N ALA A 243 -8.34 -12.18 11.27
CA ALA A 243 -8.39 -11.89 9.84
C ALA A 243 -8.55 -13.17 8.98
N TYR A 244 -9.33 -13.06 7.91
CA TYR A 244 -9.62 -14.16 6.97
C TYR A 244 -9.20 -13.77 5.55
N LEU A 245 -8.30 -14.55 4.94
CA LEU A 245 -7.72 -14.23 3.62
C LEU A 245 -7.88 -15.40 2.63
N ARG A 246 -8.36 -15.11 1.42
CA ARG A 246 -8.43 -16.07 0.31
C ARG A 246 -7.94 -15.43 -0.98
N HIS A 247 -6.94 -16.03 -1.63
CA HIS A 247 -6.38 -15.50 -2.88
C HIS A 247 -5.97 -14.04 -2.70
N CYS A 248 -5.01 -13.79 -1.80
CA CYS A 248 -4.63 -12.44 -1.37
C CYS A 248 -3.13 -12.17 -1.44
N PHE A 249 -2.77 -10.94 -1.82
CA PHE A 249 -1.41 -10.40 -1.64
C PHE A 249 -1.43 -9.29 -0.59
N VAL A 250 -0.53 -9.37 0.38
CA VAL A 250 -0.39 -8.41 1.49
C VAL A 250 1.02 -7.84 1.45
N GLY A 251 1.15 -6.64 0.88
CA GLY A 251 2.41 -5.96 0.60
C GLY A 251 3.13 -5.43 1.84
N GLN A 252 4.24 -4.72 1.60
CA GLN A 252 5.14 -4.31 2.67
C GLN A 252 4.49 -3.31 3.63
N GLY A 253 4.58 -3.55 4.94
CA GLY A 253 4.01 -2.66 5.96
C GLY A 253 2.48 -2.62 6.00
N VAL A 254 1.80 -3.52 5.30
CA VAL A 254 0.33 -3.63 5.32
C VAL A 254 -0.14 -4.26 6.62
N GLU A 255 -1.26 -3.76 7.16
CA GLU A 255 -1.92 -4.30 8.33
C GLU A 255 -3.34 -4.76 7.98
N ILE A 256 -3.66 -6.04 8.22
CA ILE A 256 -5.00 -6.62 8.07
C ILE A 256 -5.40 -7.29 9.38
N SER A 257 -6.32 -6.67 10.13
CA SER A 257 -6.63 -7.08 11.49
C SER A 257 -8.09 -6.83 11.88
N ASN A 258 -8.46 -7.15 13.11
CA ASN A 258 -9.77 -6.92 13.71
C ASN A 258 -10.93 -7.52 12.90
N HIS A 259 -10.84 -8.81 12.60
CA HIS A 259 -11.82 -9.57 11.82
C HIS A 259 -12.06 -9.05 10.40
N TYR A 260 -11.08 -8.39 9.79
CA TYR A 260 -11.15 -8.04 8.38
C TYR A 260 -11.19 -9.31 7.51
N THR A 261 -12.05 -9.32 6.51
CA THR A 261 -12.16 -10.42 5.55
C THR A 261 -11.76 -9.93 4.17
N ALA A 262 -10.96 -10.73 3.47
CA ALA A 262 -10.52 -10.39 2.12
C ALA A 262 -10.51 -11.62 1.20
N GLU A 263 -11.09 -11.45 0.02
CA GLU A 263 -11.09 -12.44 -1.04
C GLU A 263 -10.67 -11.81 -2.38
N ASN A 264 -9.86 -12.53 -3.14
CA ASN A 264 -9.41 -12.15 -4.48
C ASN A 264 -8.81 -10.72 -4.53
N SER A 265 -8.08 -10.31 -3.50
CA SER A 265 -7.70 -8.91 -3.29
C SER A 265 -6.20 -8.73 -3.11
N VAL A 266 -5.67 -7.61 -3.61
CA VAL A 266 -4.26 -7.24 -3.44
C VAL A 266 -4.15 -5.94 -2.66
N PHE A 267 -3.28 -5.93 -1.65
CA PHE A 267 -3.05 -4.81 -0.75
C PHE A 267 -1.58 -4.40 -0.81
N PHE A 268 -1.30 -3.15 -1.14
CA PHE A 268 0.04 -2.62 -1.33
C PHE A 268 0.44 -1.66 -0.22
N ALA A 269 1.70 -1.24 -0.26
CA ALA A 269 2.45 -0.65 0.85
C ALA A 269 1.65 0.24 1.81
N ASN A 270 1.81 -0.01 3.10
CA ASN A 270 1.23 0.80 4.20
C ASN A 270 -0.30 0.95 4.17
N SER A 271 -1.01 0.06 3.47
CA SER A 271 -2.46 -0.05 3.61
C SER A 271 -2.83 -0.58 5.00
N GLN A 272 -3.95 -0.11 5.55
CA GLN A 272 -4.43 -0.52 6.86
C GLN A 272 -5.92 -0.88 6.75
N CYS A 273 -6.20 -2.17 6.78
CA CYS A 273 -7.54 -2.73 6.61
C CYS A 273 -7.97 -3.39 7.93
N LEU A 274 -8.64 -2.60 8.77
CA LEU A 274 -9.16 -3.03 10.05
C LEU A 274 -10.67 -3.02 9.99
N GLN A 275 -11.30 -4.14 10.33
CA GLN A 275 -12.76 -4.31 10.30
C GLN A 275 -13.38 -4.11 8.89
N GLY A 276 -14.34 -4.94 8.53
CA GLY A 276 -15.02 -4.87 7.22
C GLY A 276 -14.55 -5.93 6.22
N GLU A 277 -14.84 -5.69 4.95
CA GLU A 277 -14.73 -6.69 3.89
C GLU A 277 -14.13 -6.11 2.60
N ALA A 278 -13.24 -6.87 1.97
CA ALA A 278 -12.73 -6.63 0.62
C ALA A 278 -13.05 -7.83 -0.29
N CYS A 279 -13.65 -7.58 -1.44
CA CYS A 279 -13.86 -8.60 -2.46
C CYS A 279 -13.40 -8.08 -3.84
N ALA A 280 -12.43 -8.76 -4.45
CA ALA A 280 -11.90 -8.39 -5.76
C ALA A 280 -11.41 -6.92 -5.84
N ILE A 281 -10.57 -6.48 -4.89
CA ILE A 281 -10.04 -5.10 -4.88
C ILE A 281 -8.54 -5.01 -5.13
N PHE A 282 -8.15 -3.89 -5.74
CA PHE A 282 -6.77 -3.46 -5.91
C PHE A 282 -6.57 -2.27 -4.99
N ALA A 283 -6.06 -2.54 -3.79
CA ALA A 283 -5.71 -1.56 -2.80
C ALA A 283 -4.24 -1.16 -2.99
N GLY A 284 -4.01 -0.09 -3.75
CA GLY A 284 -2.73 0.60 -3.86
C GLY A 284 -2.26 1.18 -2.52
N PRO A 285 -1.05 1.78 -2.46
CA PRO A 285 -0.45 2.23 -1.21
C PRO A 285 -1.36 3.12 -0.38
N TYR A 286 -1.29 3.01 0.94
CA TYR A 286 -2.09 3.80 1.89
C TYR A 286 -3.61 3.73 1.64
N THR A 287 -4.13 2.57 1.23
CA THR A 287 -5.58 2.31 1.26
C THR A 287 -5.99 1.94 2.68
N VAL A 288 -6.96 2.67 3.24
CA VAL A 288 -7.30 2.60 4.66
C VAL A 288 -8.80 2.41 4.87
N THR A 289 -9.15 1.46 5.73
CA THR A 289 -10.49 1.29 6.32
C THR A 289 -10.33 0.83 7.77
N HIS A 290 -11.08 1.43 8.70
CA HIS A 290 -11.00 1.14 10.14
C HIS A 290 -12.32 0.68 10.78
N HIS A 291 -13.38 0.57 10.00
CA HIS A 291 -14.74 0.48 10.53
C HIS A 291 -15.50 -0.74 9.97
N LYS A 292 -16.18 -1.46 10.85
CA LYS A 292 -16.84 -2.75 10.57
C LYS A 292 -17.85 -2.76 9.41
N SER A 293 -18.50 -1.64 9.11
CA SER A 293 -19.55 -1.58 8.07
C SER A 293 -19.00 -1.25 6.66
N THR A 294 -17.69 -1.21 6.48
CA THR A 294 -17.08 -0.93 5.17
C THR A 294 -17.03 -2.19 4.31
N LEU A 295 -17.56 -2.08 3.08
CA LEU A 295 -17.37 -3.03 1.99
C LEU A 295 -16.65 -2.32 0.85
N LEU A 296 -15.47 -2.83 0.48
CA LEU A 296 -14.76 -2.46 -0.74
C LEU A 296 -14.89 -3.61 -1.74
N ILE A 297 -15.39 -3.33 -2.94
CA ILE A 297 -15.65 -4.38 -3.93
C ILE A 297 -15.33 -3.92 -5.36
N ALA A 298 -14.75 -4.82 -6.15
CA ALA A 298 -14.53 -4.66 -7.59
C ALA A 298 -13.95 -3.29 -7.99
N GLY A 299 -12.92 -2.85 -7.27
CA GLY A 299 -12.48 -1.45 -7.27
C GLY A 299 -10.98 -1.26 -7.18
N TYR A 300 -10.49 -0.21 -7.85
CA TYR A 300 -9.16 0.35 -7.63
C TYR A 300 -9.21 1.49 -6.62
N TYR A 301 -8.33 1.41 -5.63
CA TYR A 301 -8.15 2.42 -4.59
C TYR A 301 -6.66 2.68 -4.40
N SER A 302 -6.27 3.93 -4.19
CA SER A 302 -4.88 4.28 -3.90
C SER A 302 -4.86 5.53 -3.04
N PHE A 303 -4.02 5.56 -2.00
CA PHE A 303 -4.03 6.61 -0.97
C PHE A 303 -5.44 6.91 -0.45
N PHE A 304 -6.28 5.88 -0.40
CA PHE A 304 -7.72 6.00 -0.21
C PHE A 304 -8.07 5.93 1.27
N ASN A 305 -9.02 6.77 1.69
CA ASN A 305 -9.58 6.70 3.04
C ASN A 305 -11.07 6.39 2.96
N ALA A 306 -11.44 5.18 3.39
CA ALA A 306 -12.81 4.73 3.48
C ALA A 306 -13.44 5.25 4.79
N GLY A 307 -14.41 6.16 4.67
CA GLY A 307 -15.29 6.54 5.78
C GLY A 307 -16.09 5.34 6.31
N SER A 308 -16.57 5.42 7.56
CA SER A 308 -17.39 4.36 8.14
C SER A 308 -18.64 4.07 7.32
N GLY A 309 -18.93 2.80 7.02
CA GLY A 309 -20.10 2.44 6.21
C GLY A 309 -19.95 2.70 4.71
N THR A 310 -18.71 2.92 4.25
CA THR A 310 -18.40 3.00 2.82
C THR A 310 -18.80 1.71 2.12
N ASN A 311 -19.64 1.81 1.10
CA ASN A 311 -20.20 0.65 0.41
C ASN A 311 -20.26 0.89 -1.10
N GLN A 312 -20.10 -0.15 -1.92
CA GLN A 312 -20.24 -0.09 -3.37
C GLN A 312 -20.99 -1.31 -3.90
N SER A 313 -21.54 -1.20 -5.10
CA SER A 313 -22.16 -2.33 -5.78
C SER A 313 -21.69 -2.43 -7.22
N ASN A 314 -21.29 -3.63 -7.62
CA ASN A 314 -20.94 -3.99 -9.00
C ASN A 314 -22.05 -4.74 -9.74
N HIS A 315 -23.18 -4.99 -9.08
CA HIS A 315 -24.23 -5.83 -9.62
C HIS A 315 -25.39 -4.97 -10.15
N MET A 316 -25.49 -4.83 -11.47
CA MET A 316 -26.65 -4.18 -12.12
C MET A 316 -27.77 -5.18 -12.46
N TYR A 317 -27.70 -6.43 -11.96
CA TYR A 317 -28.73 -7.47 -12.11
C TYR A 317 -29.05 -7.89 -13.55
N LYS A 318 -28.05 -7.86 -14.45
CA LYS A 318 -28.22 -8.25 -15.86
C LYS A 318 -27.26 -9.34 -16.33
N LEU A 319 -25.96 -9.13 -16.14
CA LEU A 319 -24.88 -9.97 -16.70
C LEU A 319 -23.86 -10.42 -15.64
N GLY A 320 -24.25 -10.45 -14.36
CA GLY A 320 -23.37 -10.80 -13.24
C GLY A 320 -22.48 -9.64 -12.74
N PRO A 321 -21.50 -9.95 -11.87
CA PRO A 321 -20.64 -8.98 -11.17
C PRO A 321 -19.48 -8.49 -12.06
N VAL A 322 -19.80 -7.86 -13.18
CA VAL A 322 -18.79 -7.44 -14.19
C VAL A 322 -18.39 -5.96 -14.10
N HIS A 323 -19.13 -5.15 -13.34
CA HIS A 323 -18.88 -3.71 -13.26
C HIS A 323 -17.77 -3.39 -12.27
N GLN A 324 -17.00 -2.35 -12.57
CA GLN A 324 -15.77 -2.02 -11.85
C GLN A 324 -15.71 -0.54 -11.55
N GLY A 325 -15.14 -0.20 -10.40
CA GLY A 325 -14.91 1.18 -9.97
C GLY A 325 -13.45 1.57 -9.99
N ILE A 326 -13.20 2.85 -10.23
CA ILE A 326 -11.89 3.47 -10.01
C ILE A 326 -12.09 4.68 -9.11
N ILE A 327 -11.43 4.67 -7.96
CA ILE A 327 -11.19 5.86 -7.14
C ILE A 327 -9.68 6.13 -7.22
N GLU A 328 -9.30 7.13 -8.00
CA GLU A 328 -7.89 7.50 -8.18
C GLU A 328 -7.25 7.99 -6.87
N ARG A 329 -5.93 8.15 -6.89
CA ARG A 329 -5.09 8.47 -5.72
C ARG A 329 -5.72 9.52 -4.81
N GLY A 330 -5.70 9.31 -3.50
CA GLY A 330 -6.07 10.32 -2.50
C GLY A 330 -7.57 10.53 -2.34
N GLY A 331 -8.40 9.73 -3.03
CA GLY A 331 -9.84 9.78 -2.87
C GLY A 331 -10.27 9.48 -1.43
N LYS A 332 -11.43 10.00 -1.04
CA LYS A 332 -12.00 9.80 0.29
C LYS A 332 -13.50 9.67 0.23
N THR A 333 -14.05 8.82 1.07
CA THR A 333 -15.49 8.76 1.31
C THR A 333 -15.84 9.33 2.69
N GLY A 334 -16.95 10.06 2.77
CA GLY A 334 -17.60 10.36 4.04
C GLY A 334 -18.26 9.11 4.61
N SER A 335 -18.72 9.21 5.86
CA SER A 335 -19.51 8.14 6.46
C SER A 335 -20.79 7.86 5.66
N ASP A 336 -21.19 6.59 5.57
CA ASP A 336 -22.36 6.08 4.84
C ASP A 336 -22.38 6.45 3.33
N SER A 337 -21.20 6.62 2.73
CA SER A 337 -21.10 6.88 1.29
C SER A 337 -21.33 5.60 0.48
N TYR A 338 -22.13 5.73 -0.58
CA TYR A 338 -22.44 4.63 -1.51
C TYR A 338 -22.12 5.01 -2.95
N ILE A 339 -21.55 4.08 -3.72
CA ILE A 339 -21.27 4.29 -5.15
C ILE A 339 -21.68 3.06 -5.96
N LEU A 340 -22.49 3.27 -7.00
CA LEU A 340 -22.83 2.23 -7.97
C LEU A 340 -21.79 2.17 -9.10
N TRP A 341 -21.18 1.01 -9.28
CA TRP A 341 -20.29 0.74 -10.41
C TRP A 341 -21.08 0.51 -11.71
N PRO A 342 -20.51 0.86 -12.88
CA PRO A 342 -19.17 1.41 -13.07
C PRO A 342 -19.08 2.92 -12.77
N ALA A 343 -17.94 3.36 -12.23
CA ALA A 343 -17.65 4.78 -12.06
C ALA A 343 -16.14 5.03 -12.05
N LYS A 344 -15.72 6.23 -12.47
CA LYS A 344 -14.34 6.70 -12.35
C LYS A 344 -14.30 8.05 -11.66
N ILE A 345 -13.63 8.10 -10.52
CA ILE A 345 -13.53 9.26 -9.65
C ILE A 345 -12.11 9.81 -9.72
N GLY A 346 -11.99 11.11 -10.01
CA GLY A 346 -10.69 11.79 -10.15
C GLY A 346 -9.90 11.87 -8.85
N ALA A 347 -8.58 11.93 -8.99
CA ALA A 347 -7.64 11.98 -7.86
C ALA A 347 -8.03 13.02 -6.80
N PHE A 348 -7.87 12.69 -5.52
CA PHE A 348 -8.12 13.56 -4.37
C PHE A 348 -9.56 14.07 -4.24
N THR A 349 -10.53 13.37 -4.84
CA THR A 349 -11.95 13.73 -4.71
C THR A 349 -12.53 13.25 -3.38
N MET A 350 -13.29 14.11 -2.72
CA MET A 350 -14.13 13.75 -1.57
C MET A 350 -15.51 13.32 -2.08
N ILE A 351 -15.97 12.14 -1.65
CA ILE A 351 -17.24 11.53 -2.05
C ILE A 351 -18.15 11.52 -0.82
N LEU A 352 -19.31 12.16 -0.91
CA LEU A 352 -20.27 12.30 0.20
C LEU A 352 -21.67 11.89 -0.24
N GLY A 353 -22.28 10.97 0.52
CA GLY A 353 -23.65 10.52 0.28
C GLY A 353 -23.74 9.37 -0.73
N ARG A 354 -24.92 9.17 -1.31
CA ARG A 354 -25.25 7.93 -2.04
C ARG A 354 -25.46 8.16 -3.54
N HIS A 355 -24.51 7.70 -4.35
CA HIS A 355 -24.50 7.92 -5.79
C HIS A 355 -24.92 6.66 -6.57
N TYR A 356 -26.11 6.71 -7.17
CA TYR A 356 -26.65 5.64 -8.03
C TYR A 356 -26.40 5.88 -9.53
N SER A 357 -25.77 7.00 -9.88
CA SER A 357 -25.30 7.26 -11.24
C SER A 357 -23.98 6.56 -11.52
N ASN A 358 -23.63 6.40 -12.79
CA ASN A 358 -22.33 5.88 -13.24
C ASN A 358 -21.44 7.01 -13.81
N PRO A 359 -20.84 7.88 -12.97
CA PRO A 359 -20.06 9.01 -13.43
C PRO A 359 -18.66 8.61 -13.90
N ASP A 360 -18.18 9.28 -14.95
CA ASP A 360 -16.75 9.39 -15.25
C ASP A 360 -16.34 10.85 -15.05
N ILE A 361 -15.69 11.13 -13.92
CA ILE A 361 -15.23 12.47 -13.54
C ILE A 361 -13.72 12.47 -13.30
N SER A 362 -12.98 11.53 -13.92
CA SER A 362 -11.54 11.38 -13.70
C SER A 362 -10.72 12.60 -14.15
N ASP A 363 -11.28 13.41 -15.06
CA ASP A 363 -10.65 14.63 -15.56
C ASP A 363 -10.80 15.84 -14.62
N LEU A 364 -11.54 15.70 -13.52
CA LEU A 364 -11.79 16.77 -12.55
C LEU A 364 -11.24 16.39 -11.17
N PRO A 365 -9.91 16.40 -10.97
CA PRO A 365 -9.30 16.03 -9.69
C PRO A 365 -9.59 17.06 -8.60
N PHE A 366 -9.39 16.68 -7.34
CA PHE A 366 -9.63 17.53 -6.16
C PHE A 366 -11.08 18.02 -6.04
N SER A 367 -12.04 17.27 -6.56
CA SER A 367 -13.44 17.66 -6.54
C SER A 367 -14.11 17.34 -5.20
N TYR A 368 -15.23 17.99 -4.92
CA TYR A 368 -16.26 17.39 -4.06
C TYR A 368 -17.34 16.78 -4.93
N PHE A 369 -17.64 15.51 -4.68
CA PHE A 369 -18.71 14.76 -5.29
C PHE A 369 -19.74 14.45 -4.21
N ILE A 370 -20.88 15.13 -4.26
CA ILE A 370 -21.84 15.21 -3.16
C ILE A 370 -23.22 14.79 -3.66
N GLU A 371 -23.93 14.00 -2.89
CA GLU A 371 -25.34 13.75 -3.10
C GLU A 371 -26.21 14.81 -2.41
N GLU A 372 -27.13 15.41 -3.15
CA GLU A 372 -28.12 16.38 -2.66
C GLU A 372 -29.48 16.07 -3.31
N ASP A 373 -30.50 15.79 -2.49
CA ASP A 373 -31.86 15.44 -2.92
C ASP A 373 -31.93 14.35 -4.01
N GLY A 374 -31.14 13.29 -3.84
CA GLY A 374 -31.01 12.16 -4.76
C GLY A 374 -30.21 12.45 -6.02
N LYS A 375 -29.55 13.62 -6.12
CA LYS A 375 -28.77 14.03 -7.29
C LYS A 375 -27.29 14.11 -6.96
N SER A 376 -26.49 13.67 -7.92
CA SER A 376 -25.03 13.77 -7.89
C SER A 376 -24.57 15.18 -8.30
N ILE A 377 -24.10 15.97 -7.34
CA ILE A 377 -23.53 17.31 -7.52
C ILE A 377 -21.99 17.23 -7.55
N LEU A 378 -21.37 17.97 -8.47
CA LEU A 378 -19.93 18.03 -8.62
C LEU A 378 -19.41 19.46 -8.44
N MET A 379 -18.43 19.63 -7.56
CA MET A 379 -17.74 20.89 -7.31
C MET A 379 -16.24 20.73 -7.63
N PRO A 380 -15.82 21.11 -8.85
CA PRO A 380 -14.43 20.96 -9.29
C PRO A 380 -13.45 21.73 -8.41
N ALA A 381 -12.26 21.16 -8.19
CA ALA A 381 -11.16 21.73 -7.42
C ALA A 381 -11.46 22.07 -5.94
N GLN A 382 -12.67 21.84 -5.45
CA GLN A 382 -13.12 22.32 -4.14
C GLN A 382 -12.33 21.73 -2.96
N ASN A 383 -11.68 20.57 -3.15
CA ASN A 383 -10.87 19.90 -2.14
C ASN A 383 -9.39 20.34 -2.14
N ILE A 384 -8.90 21.08 -3.15
CA ILE A 384 -7.45 21.21 -3.43
C ILE A 384 -6.64 21.92 -2.32
N PHE A 385 -7.21 22.94 -1.68
CA PHE A 385 -6.60 23.69 -0.58
C PHE A 385 -7.37 23.47 0.73
N ASN A 386 -7.70 22.21 1.00
CA ASN A 386 -8.38 21.79 2.22
C ASN A 386 -7.38 21.26 3.26
N VAL A 387 -7.62 21.56 4.55
CA VAL A 387 -6.79 21.10 5.67
C VAL A 387 -6.61 19.58 5.70
N GLY A 388 -7.63 18.83 5.32
CA GLY A 388 -7.64 17.38 5.29
C GLY A 388 -6.72 16.77 4.22
N ILE A 389 -6.53 17.41 3.06
CA ILE A 389 -5.53 16.95 2.08
C ILE A 389 -4.13 17.22 2.60
N THR A 390 -3.87 18.46 3.04
CA THR A 390 -2.54 18.86 3.54
C THR A 390 -2.09 17.94 4.66
N ARG A 391 -2.97 17.66 5.63
CA ARG A 391 -2.67 16.73 6.74
C ARG A 391 -2.36 15.32 6.28
N ASP A 392 -3.01 14.83 5.22
CA ASP A 392 -2.80 13.46 4.76
C ASP A 392 -1.50 13.30 3.99
N VAL A 393 -1.17 14.27 3.12
CA VAL A 393 0.14 14.34 2.45
C VAL A 393 1.28 14.36 3.45
N ASP A 394 1.14 15.14 4.54
CA ASP A 394 2.15 15.22 5.60
C ASP A 394 2.24 13.95 6.45
N LYS A 395 1.15 13.19 6.56
CA LYS A 395 1.08 11.97 7.39
C LYS A 395 1.68 10.76 6.69
N TRP A 396 1.50 10.61 5.38
CA TRP A 396 1.90 9.37 4.69
C TRP A 396 3.38 9.03 4.91
N PRO A 397 4.36 9.93 4.66
CA PRO A 397 5.78 9.61 4.92
C PRO A 397 6.06 9.26 6.38
N LYS A 398 5.38 9.93 7.33
CA LYS A 398 5.53 9.68 8.78
C LYS A 398 4.91 8.35 9.22
N ARG A 399 4.04 7.77 8.40
CA ARG A 399 3.32 6.51 8.63
C ARG A 399 3.86 5.36 7.80
N ASP A 400 4.98 5.55 7.09
CA ASP A 400 5.62 4.47 6.38
C ASP A 400 6.18 3.45 7.39
N LYS A 401 5.54 2.29 7.49
CA LYS A 401 5.91 1.22 8.41
C LYS A 401 6.90 0.25 7.78
N ARG A 402 7.25 0.42 6.50
CA ARG A 402 8.15 -0.48 5.80
C ARG A 402 9.57 -0.34 6.35
N LYS A 403 10.20 -1.49 6.58
CA LYS A 403 11.58 -1.60 7.03
C LYS A 403 12.38 -2.47 6.06
N GLY A 404 13.70 -2.51 6.24
CA GLY A 404 14.62 -3.28 5.41
C GLY A 404 15.24 -2.45 4.29
N SER A 405 16.16 -3.06 3.55
CA SER A 405 16.93 -2.41 2.48
C SER A 405 16.23 -2.38 1.13
N VAL A 406 15.26 -3.28 0.90
CA VAL A 406 14.55 -3.40 -0.37
C VAL A 406 13.10 -2.98 -0.20
N LEU A 407 12.71 -1.91 -0.88
CA LEU A 407 11.34 -1.41 -0.97
C LEU A 407 10.85 -1.63 -2.40
N TYR A 408 9.88 -2.52 -2.62
CA TYR A 408 9.40 -2.84 -3.97
C TYR A 408 8.50 -1.74 -4.52
N ASP A 409 7.61 -1.20 -3.69
CA ASP A 409 6.72 -0.11 -4.05
C ASP A 409 7.48 1.23 -3.98
N LYS A 410 7.62 1.91 -5.11
CA LYS A 410 8.16 3.27 -5.21
C LYS A 410 7.01 4.27 -5.09
N ILE A 411 7.03 5.07 -4.03
CA ILE A 411 5.87 5.85 -3.60
C ILE A 411 6.21 7.33 -3.59
N ILE A 412 5.48 8.10 -4.38
CA ILE A 412 5.48 9.56 -4.37
C ILE A 412 4.20 10.00 -3.68
N THR A 413 4.32 10.70 -2.55
CA THR A 413 3.18 11.07 -1.69
C THR A 413 2.58 12.44 -2.01
N GLU A 414 3.24 13.22 -2.86
CA GLU A 414 2.84 14.60 -3.17
C GLU A 414 1.47 14.66 -3.87
N ALA A 415 0.65 15.65 -3.49
CA ALA A 415 -0.64 15.88 -4.14
C ALA A 415 -0.51 16.61 -5.48
N LEU A 416 0.31 17.65 -5.53
CA LEU A 416 0.63 18.37 -6.76
C LEU A 416 1.88 17.76 -7.39
N ASN A 417 1.68 16.92 -8.38
CA ASN A 417 2.71 16.21 -9.11
C ASN A 417 2.39 16.28 -10.62
N PRO A 418 3.30 15.89 -11.52
CA PRO A 418 3.07 16.02 -12.95
C PRO A 418 1.76 15.37 -13.45
N TYR A 419 1.39 14.21 -12.90
CA TYR A 419 0.14 13.51 -13.24
C TYR A 419 -1.10 14.33 -12.86
N THR A 420 -1.18 14.85 -11.62
CA THR A 420 -2.32 15.66 -11.20
C THR A 420 -2.34 17.03 -11.88
N ILE A 421 -1.18 17.61 -12.19
CA ILE A 421 -1.07 18.89 -12.89
C ILE A 421 -1.52 18.79 -14.35
N ASN A 422 -1.18 17.72 -15.06
CA ASN A 422 -1.72 17.46 -16.40
C ASN A 422 -3.26 17.34 -16.37
N LYS A 423 -3.82 16.62 -15.39
CA LYS A 423 -5.27 16.57 -15.20
C LYS A 423 -5.86 17.96 -14.90
N ILE A 424 -5.19 18.78 -14.10
CA ILE A 424 -5.61 20.16 -13.83
C ILE A 424 -5.67 21.01 -15.12
N LEU A 425 -4.67 20.90 -16.00
CA LEU A 425 -4.69 21.59 -17.29
C LEU A 425 -5.88 21.15 -18.15
N ASN A 426 -6.13 19.84 -18.23
CA ASN A 426 -7.27 19.28 -18.94
C ASN A 426 -8.60 19.75 -18.33
N ALA A 427 -8.68 19.78 -16.99
CA ALA A 427 -9.83 20.25 -16.24
C ALA A 427 -10.14 21.72 -16.56
N ILE A 428 -9.14 22.60 -16.57
CA ILE A 428 -9.31 24.02 -16.93
C ILE A 428 -9.88 24.14 -18.35
N SER A 429 -9.31 23.40 -19.33
CA SER A 429 -9.80 23.40 -20.71
C SER A 429 -11.27 22.92 -20.80
N LEU A 430 -11.59 21.82 -20.11
CA LEU A 430 -12.93 21.26 -20.04
C LEU A 430 -13.93 22.25 -19.41
N LEU A 431 -13.59 22.83 -18.26
CA LEU A 431 -14.47 23.76 -17.54
C LEU A 431 -14.73 25.04 -18.33
N LYS A 432 -13.72 25.58 -19.04
CA LYS A 432 -13.89 26.72 -19.96
C LYS A 432 -14.87 26.38 -21.09
N LYS A 433 -14.76 25.20 -21.71
CA LYS A 433 -15.71 24.71 -22.73
C LYS A 433 -17.12 24.50 -22.17
N LEU A 434 -17.25 24.01 -20.94
CA LEU A 434 -18.56 23.87 -20.29
C LEU A 434 -19.18 25.22 -19.96
N GLN A 435 -18.36 26.20 -19.56
CA GLN A 435 -18.79 27.57 -19.31
C GLN A 435 -19.36 28.24 -20.57
N GLU A 436 -18.75 28.02 -21.73
CA GLU A 436 -19.24 28.54 -23.02
C GLU A 436 -20.62 27.97 -23.42
N LYS A 437 -20.94 26.75 -22.97
CA LYS A 437 -22.24 26.10 -23.23
C LYS A 437 -23.35 26.55 -22.27
N ALA A 438 -23.02 27.31 -21.24
CA ALA A 438 -24.00 27.78 -20.27
C ALA A 438 -24.85 28.91 -20.87
N THR A 439 -26.17 28.84 -20.67
CA THR A 439 -27.12 29.88 -21.08
C THR A 439 -27.57 30.69 -19.86
N PRO A 440 -27.97 31.98 -20.02
CA PRO A 440 -28.48 32.79 -18.91
C PRO A 440 -29.65 32.14 -18.15
N GLU A 441 -30.45 31.31 -18.83
CA GLU A 441 -31.62 30.63 -18.28
C GLU A 441 -31.29 29.33 -17.53
N ARG A 442 -30.12 28.70 -17.79
CA ARG A 442 -29.69 27.45 -17.14
C ARG A 442 -28.45 27.66 -16.27
N LYS A 443 -28.67 27.84 -14.97
CA LYS A 443 -27.61 27.98 -13.96
C LYS A 443 -26.85 26.69 -13.65
N THR A 444 -27.38 25.54 -14.09
CA THR A 444 -26.81 24.20 -13.87
C THR A 444 -26.46 23.54 -15.20
N ILE A 445 -25.27 22.93 -15.25
CA ILE A 445 -24.69 22.22 -16.39
C ILE A 445 -24.64 20.73 -16.03
N MET A 446 -25.10 19.87 -16.93
CA MET A 446 -24.95 18.42 -16.81
C MET A 446 -23.61 17.98 -17.41
N TYR A 447 -22.86 17.14 -16.70
CA TYR A 447 -21.62 16.53 -17.19
C TYR A 447 -21.49 15.12 -16.63
N ASN A 448 -21.40 14.10 -17.49
CA ASN A 448 -21.20 12.69 -17.13
C ASN A 448 -22.06 12.23 -15.92
N SER A 449 -23.38 12.45 -16.01
CA SER A 449 -24.36 12.10 -14.97
C SER A 449 -24.22 12.87 -13.64
N THR A 450 -23.53 14.01 -13.66
CA THR A 450 -23.40 14.93 -12.52
C THR A 450 -23.90 16.34 -12.86
N GLN A 451 -24.23 17.12 -11.83
CA GLN A 451 -24.67 18.51 -11.94
C GLN A 451 -23.59 19.47 -11.43
N LEU A 452 -23.31 20.51 -12.22
CA LEU A 452 -22.39 21.58 -11.87
C LEU A 452 -23.11 22.92 -11.95
N SER A 453 -22.95 23.79 -10.97
CA SER A 453 -23.41 25.18 -11.11
C SER A 453 -22.34 26.03 -11.80
N LEU A 454 -22.77 27.04 -12.56
CA LEU A 454 -21.85 27.97 -13.24
C LEU A 454 -20.88 28.66 -12.26
N THR A 455 -21.33 28.93 -11.03
CA THR A 455 -20.51 29.49 -9.96
C THR A 455 -19.37 28.55 -9.58
N MET A 456 -19.65 27.24 -9.46
CA MET A 456 -18.63 26.24 -9.12
C MET A 456 -17.67 25.97 -10.27
N VAL A 457 -18.12 26.07 -11.53
CA VAL A 457 -17.23 26.01 -12.70
C VAL A 457 -16.20 27.15 -12.67
N LYS A 458 -16.65 28.40 -12.49
CA LYS A 458 -15.76 29.57 -12.41
C LYS A 458 -14.78 29.47 -11.24
N ARG A 459 -15.29 29.06 -10.07
CA ARG A 459 -14.46 28.85 -8.87
C ARG A 459 -13.44 27.73 -9.08
N GLY A 460 -13.84 26.63 -9.73
CA GLY A 460 -12.97 25.51 -10.06
C GLY A 460 -11.79 25.91 -10.93
N ILE A 461 -12.04 26.69 -12.00
CA ILE A 461 -10.97 27.23 -12.87
C ILE A 461 -9.98 28.07 -12.04
N MET A 462 -10.48 28.97 -11.20
CA MET A 462 -9.63 29.82 -10.35
C MET A 462 -8.76 29.00 -9.40
N LEU A 463 -9.33 28.00 -8.71
CA LEU A 463 -8.60 27.15 -7.77
C LEU A 463 -7.54 26.29 -8.48
N TYR A 464 -7.86 25.77 -9.66
CA TYR A 464 -6.91 25.06 -10.50
C TYR A 464 -5.76 25.95 -10.97
N GLU A 465 -6.03 27.19 -11.39
CA GLU A 465 -4.99 28.16 -11.76
C GLU A 465 -4.09 28.51 -10.56
N GLN A 466 -4.64 28.64 -9.34
CA GLN A 466 -3.85 28.80 -8.12
C GLN A 466 -2.93 27.60 -7.85
N ALA A 467 -3.38 26.38 -8.14
CA ALA A 467 -2.57 25.18 -7.98
C ALA A 467 -1.44 25.10 -9.02
N LEU A 468 -1.68 25.55 -10.26
CA LEU A 468 -0.62 25.70 -11.26
C LEU A 468 0.45 26.70 -10.82
N ILE A 469 0.05 27.85 -10.26
CA ILE A 469 1.00 28.84 -9.70
C ILE A 469 1.81 28.19 -8.58
N LYS A 470 1.16 27.49 -7.64
CA LYS A 470 1.81 26.82 -6.52
C LYS A 470 2.86 25.81 -7.00
N TYR A 471 2.47 24.89 -7.88
CA TYR A 471 3.34 23.85 -8.41
C TYR A 471 4.55 24.42 -9.17
N ALA A 472 4.30 25.35 -10.08
CA ALA A 472 5.35 25.96 -10.90
C ALA A 472 6.31 26.82 -10.07
N GLY A 473 5.78 27.61 -9.12
CA GLY A 473 6.59 28.46 -8.27
C GLY A 473 7.36 27.72 -7.19
N ASP A 474 6.84 26.61 -6.64
CA ASP A 474 7.60 25.76 -5.72
C ASP A 474 8.85 25.20 -6.42
N ALA A 475 8.69 24.71 -7.65
CA ALA A 475 9.80 24.22 -8.45
C ALA A 475 10.78 25.36 -8.81
N LEU A 476 10.29 26.55 -9.17
CA LEU A 476 11.14 27.70 -9.48
C LEU A 476 11.98 28.12 -8.28
N VAL A 477 11.33 28.35 -7.12
CA VAL A 477 12.00 28.78 -5.89
C VAL A 477 13.02 27.73 -5.46
N ASN A 478 12.68 26.45 -5.50
CA ASN A 478 13.64 25.38 -5.16
C ASN A 478 14.83 25.35 -6.12
N LYS A 479 14.61 25.55 -7.42
CA LYS A 479 15.70 25.58 -8.41
C LYS A 479 16.63 26.77 -8.23
N LEU A 480 16.10 27.94 -7.89
CA LEU A 480 16.90 29.15 -7.66
C LEU A 480 17.68 29.13 -6.34
N LYS A 481 17.33 28.23 -5.39
CA LYS A 481 18.14 27.99 -4.18
C LYS A 481 19.45 27.27 -4.48
N ASP A 482 19.45 26.39 -5.48
CA ASP A 482 20.65 25.68 -5.89
C ASP A 482 21.55 26.63 -6.70
N SER A 483 22.77 26.87 -6.21
CA SER A 483 23.76 27.79 -6.81
C SER A 483 24.17 27.43 -8.24
N ASN A 484 23.80 26.23 -8.71
CA ASN A 484 24.01 25.75 -10.06
C ASN A 484 22.73 25.95 -10.89
N PHE A 485 22.56 27.16 -11.41
CA PHE A 485 21.58 27.46 -12.45
C PHE A 485 21.96 26.68 -13.72
N ILE A 486 21.43 25.48 -13.87
CA ILE A 486 21.48 24.76 -15.16
C ILE A 486 20.40 25.40 -16.02
N GLU A 487 20.79 25.90 -17.20
CA GLU A 487 19.87 26.43 -18.20
C GLU A 487 18.68 25.47 -18.37
N PRO A 488 17.45 25.98 -18.38
CA PRO A 488 16.30 25.14 -18.66
C PRO A 488 16.50 24.52 -20.03
N ALA A 489 16.61 23.19 -20.09
CA ALA A 489 16.68 22.50 -21.37
C ALA A 489 15.47 22.89 -22.22
N ASN A 490 15.63 22.89 -23.54
CA ASN A 490 14.51 23.09 -24.46
C ASN A 490 13.50 21.94 -24.30
N TYR A 491 12.55 22.12 -23.39
CA TYR A 491 11.57 21.12 -23.04
C TYR A 491 10.39 21.23 -24.01
N SER A 492 10.45 20.51 -25.14
CA SER A 492 9.39 20.54 -26.15
C SER A 492 8.15 19.76 -25.70
N GLY A 493 7.01 20.45 -25.57
CA GLY A 493 5.67 19.87 -25.37
C GLY A 493 5.38 19.36 -23.95
N ILE A 494 4.13 19.43 -23.52
CA ILE A 494 3.70 18.82 -22.24
C ILE A 494 3.53 17.31 -22.49
N GLU A 495 4.47 16.52 -21.97
CA GLU A 495 4.43 15.06 -22.05
C GLU A 495 3.30 14.49 -21.15
N GLU A 496 2.71 13.35 -21.54
CA GLU A 496 1.66 12.69 -20.74
C GLU A 496 2.26 11.90 -19.58
N TRP A 497 1.74 12.13 -18.38
CA TRP A 497 2.15 11.45 -17.15
C TRP A 497 1.12 10.44 -16.67
N ILE A 498 1.57 9.41 -15.97
CA ILE A 498 0.73 8.35 -15.40
C ILE A 498 1.08 8.11 -13.92
N ASP A 499 0.12 7.55 -13.18
CA ASP A 499 0.31 7.04 -11.82
C ASP A 499 0.23 5.51 -11.82
N LEU A 500 1.38 4.85 -11.65
CA LEU A 500 1.50 3.39 -11.59
C LEU A 500 1.28 2.86 -10.18
N GLY A 501 0.26 3.35 -9.47
CA GLY A 501 -0.02 2.94 -8.09
C GLY A 501 0.97 3.49 -7.07
N GLY A 502 1.39 4.74 -7.23
CA GLY A 502 2.27 5.47 -6.33
C GLY A 502 3.51 6.03 -7.02
N LEU A 503 3.95 5.42 -8.12
CA LEU A 503 5.06 5.91 -8.93
C LEU A 503 4.52 6.75 -10.10
N ILE A 504 4.94 8.01 -10.12
CA ILE A 504 4.61 8.97 -11.17
C ILE A 504 5.74 8.97 -12.20
N CYS A 505 5.42 8.59 -13.43
CA CYS A 505 6.38 8.53 -14.53
C CYS A 505 5.73 8.96 -15.85
N LYS A 506 6.56 9.12 -16.88
CA LYS A 506 6.09 9.51 -18.21
C LYS A 506 5.48 8.30 -18.89
N LYS A 507 4.45 8.49 -19.69
CA LYS A 507 3.84 7.41 -20.48
C LYS A 507 4.81 6.77 -21.47
N THR A 508 5.80 7.52 -21.95
CA THR A 508 6.89 7.03 -22.80
C THR A 508 7.79 6.03 -22.09
N ASP A 509 7.97 6.14 -20.77
CA ASP A 509 8.76 5.18 -19.99
C ASP A 509 8.15 3.78 -20.05
N ILE A 510 6.81 3.67 -20.09
CA ILE A 510 6.12 2.38 -20.23
C ILE A 510 6.22 1.82 -21.65
N ARG A 511 6.24 2.67 -22.68
CA ARG A 511 6.46 2.19 -24.06
C ARG A 511 7.84 1.55 -24.21
N SER A 512 8.87 2.14 -23.59
CA SER A 512 10.21 1.55 -23.56
C SER A 512 10.23 0.18 -22.87
N LEU A 513 9.49 0.02 -21.76
CA LEU A 513 9.31 -1.27 -21.09
C LEU A 513 8.67 -2.32 -22.02
N GLU A 514 7.68 -1.94 -22.82
CA GLU A 514 7.03 -2.83 -23.78
C GLU A 514 8.02 -3.36 -24.84
N ASP A 515 8.91 -2.48 -25.34
CA ASP A 515 9.93 -2.83 -26.32
C ASP A 515 10.99 -3.77 -25.73
N ASP A 516 11.45 -3.50 -24.50
CA ASP A 516 12.44 -4.32 -23.82
C ASP A 516 11.91 -5.72 -23.46
N LEU A 517 10.66 -5.83 -23.00
CA LEU A 517 10.01 -7.12 -22.77
C LEU A 517 9.82 -7.91 -24.06
N SER A 518 9.46 -7.21 -25.15
CA SER A 518 9.27 -7.84 -26.46
C SER A 518 10.55 -8.46 -27.02
N GLY A 519 11.72 -7.94 -26.64
CA GLY A 519 13.02 -8.45 -27.06
C GLY A 519 13.55 -9.63 -26.22
N ASN A 520 12.80 -10.16 -25.24
CA ASN A 520 13.29 -11.11 -24.23
C ASN A 520 14.55 -10.61 -23.49
N LYS A 521 14.69 -9.29 -23.30
CA LYS A 521 15.89 -8.70 -22.70
C LYS A 521 15.84 -8.62 -21.17
N MET A 522 14.68 -8.87 -20.55
CA MET A 522 14.48 -8.68 -19.12
C MET A 522 14.11 -9.97 -18.39
N LYS A 523 14.60 -10.08 -17.17
CA LYS A 523 14.24 -11.05 -16.13
C LYS A 523 13.26 -10.42 -15.15
N ILE A 524 12.67 -11.24 -14.28
CA ILE A 524 11.72 -10.76 -13.26
C ILE A 524 12.35 -9.69 -12.34
N ASP A 525 13.61 -9.85 -11.97
CA ASP A 525 14.34 -8.92 -11.08
C ASP A 525 14.58 -7.55 -11.74
N ASP A 526 14.64 -7.49 -13.08
CA ASP A 526 14.91 -6.25 -13.82
C ASP A 526 13.71 -5.28 -13.76
N LEU A 527 12.49 -5.79 -13.53
CA LEU A 527 11.29 -4.96 -13.41
C LEU A 527 11.40 -3.99 -12.23
N ASN A 528 11.77 -4.49 -11.05
CA ASN A 528 11.90 -3.66 -9.85
C ASN A 528 13.08 -2.68 -9.95
N GLN A 529 14.16 -3.04 -10.66
CA GLN A 529 15.27 -2.13 -10.97
C GLN A 529 14.85 -1.00 -11.90
N LEU A 530 14.01 -1.28 -12.90
CA LEU A 530 13.45 -0.25 -13.77
C LEU A 530 12.66 0.77 -12.96
N TYR A 531 11.73 0.32 -12.10
CA TYR A 531 10.91 1.23 -11.28
C TYR A 531 11.76 2.07 -10.32
N GLU A 532 12.81 1.50 -9.73
CA GLU A 532 13.79 2.25 -8.94
C GLU A 532 14.44 3.36 -9.80
N SER A 533 14.86 3.04 -11.02
CA SER A 533 15.47 4.04 -11.92
C SER A 533 14.51 5.18 -12.29
N LEU A 534 13.22 4.88 -12.47
CA LEU A 534 12.19 5.87 -12.75
C LEU A 534 11.93 6.76 -11.52
N PHE A 535 11.90 6.15 -10.34
CA PHE A 535 11.74 6.85 -9.07
C PHE A 535 12.90 7.83 -8.82
N ILE A 536 14.15 7.41 -9.05
CA ILE A 536 15.34 8.29 -8.91
C ILE A 536 15.28 9.48 -9.88
N LYS A 537 14.77 9.28 -11.10
CA LYS A 537 14.65 10.34 -12.13
C LYS A 537 13.47 11.29 -11.90
N TYR A 538 12.55 10.96 -10.99
CA TYR A 538 11.29 11.69 -10.81
C TYR A 538 11.50 13.19 -10.55
N GLU A 539 12.33 13.55 -9.58
CA GLU A 539 12.50 14.96 -9.17
C GLU A 539 13.01 15.84 -10.32
N ALA A 540 14.00 15.36 -11.07
CA ALA A 540 14.52 16.07 -12.25
C ALA A 540 13.44 16.23 -13.33
N ASN A 541 12.65 15.19 -13.58
CA ASN A 541 11.58 15.25 -14.57
C ASN A 541 10.40 16.13 -14.12
N LYS A 542 10.06 16.13 -12.82
CA LYS A 542 9.05 17.00 -12.23
C LYS A 542 9.46 18.47 -12.34
N GLN A 543 10.73 18.77 -12.08
CA GLN A 543 11.32 20.10 -12.24
C GLN A 543 11.20 20.58 -13.69
N ALA A 544 11.60 19.75 -14.65
CA ALA A 544 11.45 20.02 -16.08
C ALA A 544 9.99 20.29 -16.46
N HIS A 545 9.07 19.44 -15.99
CA HIS A 545 7.64 19.61 -16.22
C HIS A 545 7.11 20.94 -15.65
N ALA A 546 7.51 21.33 -14.44
CA ALA A 546 7.11 22.62 -13.87
C ALA A 546 7.59 23.83 -14.70
N PHE A 547 8.79 23.76 -15.26
CA PHE A 547 9.31 24.80 -16.15
C PHE A 547 8.57 24.84 -17.49
N GLN A 548 8.12 23.70 -18.01
CA GLN A 548 7.20 23.68 -19.16
C GLN A 548 5.88 24.41 -18.86
N ILE A 549 5.36 24.28 -17.64
CA ILE A 549 4.14 25.03 -17.23
C ILE A 549 4.41 26.53 -17.16
N LEU A 550 5.55 26.96 -16.61
CA LEU A 550 5.97 28.38 -16.61
C LEU A 550 5.99 28.96 -18.02
N ASN A 551 6.68 28.27 -18.94
CA ASN A 551 6.84 28.72 -20.32
C ASN A 551 5.50 28.67 -21.08
N ASN A 552 4.81 27.52 -21.08
CA ASN A 552 3.69 27.29 -22.00
C ASN A 552 2.34 27.82 -21.50
N TYR A 553 2.11 27.80 -20.18
CA TYR A 553 0.83 28.23 -19.60
C TYR A 553 0.90 29.68 -19.13
N PHE A 554 1.99 30.08 -18.47
CA PHE A 554 2.15 31.43 -17.95
C PHE A 554 2.87 32.39 -18.90
N ASN A 555 3.44 31.89 -20.01
CA ASN A 555 4.21 32.67 -20.98
C ASN A 555 5.37 33.44 -20.32
N ILE A 556 6.05 32.80 -19.36
CA ILE A 556 7.23 33.36 -18.69
C ILE A 556 8.48 32.87 -19.41
N ASP A 557 9.32 33.78 -19.89
CA ASP A 557 10.66 33.45 -20.36
C ASP A 557 11.58 33.22 -19.15
N THR A 558 11.93 31.96 -18.92
CA THR A 558 12.81 31.55 -17.83
C THR A 558 14.25 32.10 -17.90
N ASN A 559 14.63 32.77 -19.00
CA ASN A 559 15.90 33.48 -19.11
C ASN A 559 15.83 34.94 -18.64
N LEU A 560 14.62 35.51 -18.52
CA LEU A 560 14.41 36.90 -18.11
C LEU A 560 14.21 36.98 -16.60
N LYS A 561 15.25 37.42 -15.88
CA LYS A 561 15.24 37.62 -14.42
C LYS A 561 14.06 38.47 -13.94
N THR A 562 13.67 39.49 -14.69
CA THR A 562 12.52 40.36 -14.37
C THR A 562 11.19 39.61 -14.40
N GLU A 563 10.99 38.70 -15.36
CA GLU A 563 9.79 37.89 -15.43
C GLU A 563 9.75 36.81 -14.34
N LEU A 564 10.90 36.20 -14.05
CA LEU A 564 11.05 35.29 -12.91
C LEU A 564 10.71 35.98 -11.59
N ALA A 565 11.25 37.19 -11.36
CA ALA A 565 10.97 37.97 -10.16
C ALA A 565 9.47 38.33 -10.03
N ALA A 566 8.84 38.76 -11.13
CA ALA A 566 7.40 39.05 -11.15
C ALA A 566 6.55 37.78 -10.89
N PHE A 567 6.98 36.62 -11.39
CA PHE A 567 6.31 35.36 -11.11
C PHE A 567 6.48 34.93 -9.64
N ILE A 568 7.64 35.18 -9.03
CA ILE A 568 7.87 34.94 -7.61
C ILE A 568 6.91 35.80 -6.76
N ASP A 569 6.72 37.08 -7.08
CA ASP A 569 5.74 37.93 -6.38
C ASP A 569 4.33 37.35 -6.47
N LYS A 570 3.93 36.92 -7.67
CA LYS A 570 2.63 36.24 -7.90
C LYS A 570 2.51 34.96 -7.08
N TRP A 571 3.59 34.18 -6.96
CA TRP A 571 3.61 32.96 -6.15
C TRP A 571 3.53 33.26 -4.65
N VAL A 572 4.21 34.28 -4.14
CA VAL A 572 4.14 34.70 -2.73
C VAL A 572 2.71 35.14 -2.38
N GLU A 573 2.09 35.95 -3.24
CA GLU A 573 0.68 36.36 -3.07
C GLU A 573 -0.25 35.14 -3.07
N ASN A 574 -0.03 34.19 -3.99
CA ASN A 574 -0.81 32.96 -4.08
C ASN A 574 -0.62 32.05 -2.85
N ASN A 575 0.59 31.94 -2.32
CA ASN A 575 0.87 31.20 -1.08
C ASN A 575 0.10 31.78 0.10
N ASN A 576 0.04 33.11 0.23
CA ASN A 576 -0.75 33.76 1.28
C ASN A 576 -2.25 33.44 1.14
N LYS A 577 -2.78 33.41 -0.10
CA LYS A 577 -4.17 33.00 -0.38
C LYS A 577 -4.42 31.54 -0.01
N ILE A 578 -3.50 30.63 -0.37
CA ILE A 578 -3.59 29.20 -0.04
C ILE A 578 -3.54 28.99 1.48
N LEU A 579 -2.60 29.63 2.18
CA LEU A 579 -2.50 29.57 3.63
C LEU A 579 -3.80 30.06 4.29
N SER A 580 -4.33 31.19 3.82
CA SER A 580 -5.61 31.73 4.30
C SER A 580 -6.77 30.76 4.05
N ALA A 581 -6.83 30.10 2.89
CA ALA A 581 -7.86 29.12 2.58
C ALA A 581 -7.79 27.90 3.51
N ILE A 582 -6.60 27.32 3.69
CA ILE A 582 -6.41 26.14 4.55
C ILE A 582 -6.70 26.48 6.02
N THR A 583 -6.21 27.60 6.51
CA THR A 583 -6.43 28.03 7.90
C THR A 583 -7.90 28.40 8.15
N SER A 584 -8.57 29.04 7.20
CA SER A 584 -10.01 29.34 7.30
C SER A 584 -10.85 28.06 7.33
N ASP A 585 -10.48 27.05 6.55
CA ASP A 585 -11.13 25.74 6.60
C ASP A 585 -10.91 25.05 7.95
N ALA A 586 -9.69 25.06 8.47
CA ALA A 586 -9.36 24.52 9.79
C ALA A 586 -10.10 25.24 10.93
N LYS A 587 -10.28 26.57 10.84
CA LYS A 587 -11.03 27.37 11.85
C LYS A 587 -12.47 26.92 12.02
N LYS A 588 -13.08 26.24 11.04
CA LYS A 588 -14.45 25.73 11.16
C LYS A 588 -14.60 24.73 12.30
N GLU A 589 -13.54 24.02 12.68
CA GLU A 589 -13.55 23.09 13.82
C GLU A 589 -13.60 23.79 15.19
N PHE A 590 -13.36 25.11 15.24
CA PHE A 590 -13.29 25.91 16.47
C PHE A 590 -14.44 26.93 16.59
N ASN A 591 -15.49 26.79 15.77
CA ASN A 591 -16.61 27.73 15.76
C ASN A 591 -17.58 27.48 16.94
N ALA A 592 -18.49 28.43 17.19
CA ALA A 592 -19.44 28.32 18.31
C ALA A 592 -20.37 27.10 18.22
N LYS A 593 -20.64 26.56 17.02
CA LYS A 593 -21.46 25.35 16.83
C LYS A 593 -20.69 24.07 17.13
N THR A 594 -19.36 24.06 17.00
CA THR A 594 -18.52 22.89 17.31
C THR A 594 -18.08 22.85 18.77
N LYS A 595 -18.04 24.01 19.45
CA LYS A 595 -17.96 24.08 20.91
C LYS A 595 -19.22 23.45 21.51
N THR A 596 -19.16 22.16 21.84
CA THR A 596 -20.20 21.41 22.55
C THR A 596 -19.64 21.10 23.94
N GLY A 597 -20.40 21.36 25.00
CA GLY A 597 -19.98 21.07 26.37
C GLY A 597 -20.41 19.66 26.74
N PHE A 598 -19.50 18.85 27.26
CA PHE A 598 -19.80 17.47 27.65
C PHE A 598 -20.09 17.31 29.15
N GLY A 599 -19.86 18.36 29.95
CA GLY A 599 -20.34 18.45 31.33
C GLY A 599 -21.86 18.53 31.38
N HIS A 600 -22.52 17.50 31.90
CA HIS A 600 -23.99 17.38 31.94
C HIS A 600 -24.69 18.45 32.79
N ASP A 601 -23.94 19.08 33.68
CA ASP A 601 -24.37 20.02 34.71
C ASP A 601 -23.75 21.42 34.56
N GLY A 602 -22.92 21.64 33.52
CA GLY A 602 -22.22 22.90 33.26
C GLY A 602 -23.04 23.92 32.45
N GLY A 603 -22.78 25.20 32.67
CA GLY A 603 -23.32 26.31 31.86
C GLY A 603 -22.48 26.61 30.61
N GLU A 604 -22.71 27.77 29.99
CA GLU A 604 -21.96 28.17 28.79
C GLU A 604 -20.45 28.32 29.04
N LYS A 605 -20.06 28.79 30.22
CA LYS A 605 -18.65 28.97 30.58
C LYS A 605 -17.93 27.64 30.74
N GLU A 606 -18.51 26.70 31.49
CA GLU A 606 -17.95 25.37 31.68
C GLU A 606 -17.85 24.62 30.35
N LYS A 607 -18.81 24.86 29.44
CA LYS A 607 -18.78 24.36 28.07
C LYS A 607 -17.60 24.91 27.25
N GLU A 608 -17.27 26.20 27.38
CA GLU A 608 -16.10 26.76 26.70
C GLU A 608 -14.80 26.26 27.32
N ASP A 609 -14.72 26.25 28.65
CA ASP A 609 -13.55 25.77 29.40
C ASP A 609 -13.26 24.29 29.09
N ASP A 610 -14.28 23.44 29.05
CA ASP A 610 -14.20 22.02 28.64
C ASP A 610 -13.67 21.87 27.21
N PHE A 611 -14.22 22.66 26.27
CA PHE A 611 -13.75 22.64 24.89
C PHE A 611 -12.27 23.01 24.80
N TYR A 612 -11.83 24.10 25.43
CA TYR A 612 -10.43 24.54 25.37
C TYR A 612 -9.49 23.59 26.11
N ALA A 613 -9.91 22.98 27.22
CA ALA A 613 -9.11 22.01 27.95
C ALA A 613 -8.84 20.74 27.12
N VAL A 614 -9.79 20.31 26.29
CA VAL A 614 -9.66 19.07 25.49
C VAL A 614 -9.13 19.31 24.09
N ARG A 615 -9.63 20.35 23.40
CA ARG A 615 -9.32 20.64 21.99
C ARG A 615 -8.21 21.68 21.81
N GLY A 616 -7.89 22.44 22.86
CA GLY A 616 -6.99 23.58 22.79
C GLY A 616 -7.58 24.76 22.03
N SER A 617 -6.78 25.82 21.87
CA SER A 617 -7.11 26.96 21.01
C SER A 617 -6.71 26.71 19.55
N PHE A 618 -7.24 27.52 18.64
CA PHE A 618 -6.84 27.45 17.23
C PHE A 618 -5.39 27.90 17.05
N GLU A 619 -4.99 28.92 17.79
CA GLU A 619 -3.68 29.58 17.75
C GLU A 619 -2.56 28.66 18.24
N GLU A 620 -2.84 27.77 19.20
CA GLU A 620 -1.88 26.82 19.76
C GLU A 620 -1.88 25.46 19.04
N ASN A 621 -2.72 25.27 18.02
CA ASN A 621 -2.78 23.98 17.33
C ASN A 621 -1.47 23.69 16.56
N ASP A 622 -0.73 22.66 16.96
CA ASP A 622 0.58 22.29 16.41
C ASP A 622 0.63 22.24 14.87
N PHE A 623 -0.43 21.70 14.24
CA PHE A 623 -0.50 21.62 12.79
C PHE A 623 -0.63 23.01 12.15
N VAL A 624 -1.50 23.87 12.69
CA VAL A 624 -1.71 25.24 12.19
C VAL A 624 -0.45 26.07 12.36
N VAL A 625 0.22 25.96 13.52
CA VAL A 625 1.49 26.64 13.80
C VAL A 625 2.57 26.19 12.81
N SER A 626 2.78 24.88 12.68
CA SER A 626 3.76 24.31 11.75
C SER A 626 3.48 24.73 10.31
N LEU A 627 2.23 24.66 9.85
CA LEU A 627 1.84 25.07 8.50
C LEU A 627 2.13 26.55 8.25
N THR A 628 1.77 27.42 9.20
CA THR A 628 1.98 28.87 9.10
C THR A 628 3.48 29.19 9.02
N GLN A 629 4.29 28.54 9.86
CA GLN A 629 5.75 28.68 9.83
C GLN A 629 6.35 28.23 8.49
N THR A 630 5.91 27.08 7.96
CA THR A 630 6.38 26.58 6.65
C THR A 630 6.08 27.56 5.52
N PHE A 631 4.86 28.08 5.43
CA PHE A 631 4.49 29.06 4.39
C PHE A 631 5.22 30.40 4.57
N THR A 632 5.34 30.88 5.80
CA THR A 632 6.03 32.15 6.10
C THR A 632 7.51 32.06 5.75
N LYS A 633 8.17 30.96 6.12
CA LYS A 633 9.57 30.69 5.77
C LYS A 633 9.75 30.60 4.25
N ALA A 634 8.90 29.85 3.57
CA ALA A 634 8.96 29.72 2.11
C ALA A 634 8.78 31.06 1.39
N ASN A 635 7.88 31.92 1.88
CA ASN A 635 7.68 33.26 1.35
C ASN A 635 8.87 34.19 1.61
N SER A 636 9.47 34.13 2.81
CA SER A 636 10.69 34.89 3.12
C SER A 636 11.83 34.50 2.20
N GLU A 637 12.12 33.21 2.10
CA GLU A 637 13.20 32.68 1.24
C GLU A 637 12.99 33.07 -0.23
N ALA A 638 11.75 33.03 -0.72
CA ALA A 638 11.45 33.44 -2.09
C ALA A 638 11.69 34.94 -2.33
N ASN A 639 11.42 35.80 -1.34
CA ASN A 639 11.73 37.23 -1.44
C ASN A 639 13.24 37.47 -1.45
N ASP A 640 14.00 36.77 -0.60
CA ASP A 640 15.48 36.88 -0.59
C ASP A 640 16.07 36.44 -1.94
N ILE A 641 15.56 35.35 -2.51
CA ILE A 641 15.95 34.87 -3.86
C ILE A 641 15.61 35.90 -4.93
N LYS A 642 14.40 36.47 -4.88
CA LYS A 642 13.96 37.50 -5.82
C LYS A 642 14.89 38.71 -5.80
N GLU A 643 15.29 39.18 -4.62
CA GLU A 643 16.24 40.28 -4.46
C GLU A 643 17.65 39.91 -4.96
N SER A 644 18.05 38.64 -4.88
CA SER A 644 19.36 38.19 -5.36
C SER A 644 19.46 38.06 -6.89
N ILE A 645 18.33 37.85 -7.59
CA ILE A 645 18.32 37.66 -9.05
C ILE A 645 18.11 38.97 -9.82
N LEU A 646 17.45 39.96 -9.21
CA LEU A 646 17.30 41.33 -9.73
C LEU A 646 18.59 42.12 -9.55
#